data_AF-E1R399-F1
#
_entry.id   AF-E1R399-F1
#
_cell.length_a   1.000
_cell.length_b   1.000
_cell.length_c   1.000
_cell.angle_alpha   90.00
_cell.angle_beta   90.00
_cell.angle_gamma   90.00
#
_symmetry.space_group_name_H-M   'P 1'
#
loop_
_entity.id
_entity.type
_entity.pdbx_description
1 polymer ?
#
loop_
_entity_poly.entity_id
_entity_poly.type
_entity_poly.pdbx_seq_one_letter_code
_entity_poly.pdbx_strand_id
1 'polypeptide(L)'
;MPEGAVFVKTTDALSVAKDEENVYSHYIMDDREAKTRLHQAIEAGKKRDYRGCISLLLPVVATRNDVADAALYLGRAWHALGEYTPAIAYLRDFHRAKPESVAGMFFLGRAYYCGGFPKEALFQLKRAWKAAPQSAQIGTYLAFAYLKAGRHDIALPLLSNLVEQRPENTKIYQAYLNTLYVQAIRLFHRGDVKQSMEMFSFLQERGVESVLLYLYLGMGAREEGRLHDALWAYEKALELSPDDEMIRYRRAVLLFQTGRKSEALKELSQLKHFGDDKGELDPLQADYRTAVRYYETGNFRKASYHALRLLKAGSDDIEIRLLIGESLRHLGDFQRAENHFRRALDLDRTRIEARYGIAMVLWQQQRFEEMLHVLRQIDRSDPDNEIARYYTPLVFWKLERDPSRGITLALKALEDNKEDPFLMTALGDFHLRSGNSKDAETWYMKALGINPEMKEALLGVIPLHEQQEEDVKIAQKLTGEYRSLIKLLGNDRIYMRKLMLLLYRLSDFSACAEQAKALLALIPEDLQALRVLGISLRKQERYLEAALVYRRLLRKAPFHERFLTSHVWCLEKANQGNQAADFLENALSAMPDPPYSLLLILGKIYYHLDNYDEAANTFRKAMQLSPESWQAYQNLASTLRKLGQEELATRYFSKADEKRKKSTSHF
;
A
#
# COMPACT_ATOMS: atom_id res chain seq x y z
N MET A 1 -31.21 -21.32 22.23
CA MET A 1 -31.87 -22.51 22.83
C MET A 1 -31.14 -22.79 24.13
N PRO A 2 -31.80 -22.83 25.30
CA PRO A 2 -31.10 -22.98 26.57
C PRO A 2 -31.03 -24.45 26.98
N GLU A 3 -29.82 -24.96 27.13
CA GLU A 3 -29.53 -26.21 27.83
C GLU A 3 -28.95 -25.87 29.22
N GLY A 4 -29.38 -26.61 30.25
CA GLY A 4 -28.61 -26.77 31.47
C GLY A 4 -29.04 -25.99 32.71
N ALA A 5 -30.34 -25.75 32.94
CA ALA A 5 -30.82 -25.48 34.29
C ALA A 5 -30.91 -26.80 35.05
N VAL A 6 -29.82 -27.15 35.74
CA VAL A 6 -29.75 -28.26 36.69
C VAL A 6 -30.81 -28.04 37.77
N PHE A 7 -31.95 -28.72 37.64
CA PHE A 7 -32.93 -28.91 38.71
C PHE A 7 -32.28 -29.78 39.79
N VAL A 8 -31.64 -29.16 40.77
CA VAL A 8 -31.17 -29.85 41.98
C VAL A 8 -31.84 -29.20 43.19
N LYS A 9 -32.71 -29.99 43.82
CA LYS A 9 -33.24 -29.91 45.19
C LYS A 9 -34.06 -28.66 45.57
N THR A 10 -35.29 -28.56 45.07
CA THR A 10 -36.29 -27.61 45.60
C THR A 10 -37.41 -28.27 46.41
N THR A 11 -37.55 -29.59 46.36
CA THR A 11 -38.59 -30.35 47.10
C THR A 11 -38.16 -30.69 48.53
N ASP A 12 -36.90 -31.04 48.74
CA ASP A 12 -36.44 -31.64 50.01
C ASP A 12 -36.51 -30.68 51.21
N ALA A 13 -36.19 -29.39 51.06
CA ALA A 13 -36.14 -28.48 52.21
C ALA A 13 -37.52 -28.08 52.74
N LEU A 14 -38.52 -27.93 51.85
CA LEU A 14 -39.89 -27.63 52.25
C LEU A 14 -40.61 -28.88 52.77
N SER A 15 -40.33 -30.06 52.21
CA SER A 15 -40.81 -31.32 52.78
C SER A 15 -40.22 -31.57 54.15
N VAL A 16 -38.90 -31.38 54.34
CA VAL A 16 -38.24 -31.54 55.64
C VAL A 16 -38.79 -30.56 56.67
N ALA A 17 -39.03 -29.30 56.30
CA ALA A 17 -39.64 -28.34 57.22
C ALA A 17 -41.08 -28.73 57.60
N LYS A 18 -41.88 -29.25 56.67
CA LYS A 18 -43.24 -29.75 56.94
C LYS A 18 -43.25 -31.05 57.73
N ASP A 19 -42.28 -31.93 57.51
CA ASP A 19 -42.10 -33.17 58.26
C ASP A 19 -41.72 -32.85 59.71
N GLU A 20 -40.82 -31.88 59.92
CA GLU A 20 -40.47 -31.37 61.25
C GLU A 20 -41.65 -30.62 61.92
N GLU A 21 -42.48 -29.86 61.18
CA GLU A 21 -43.72 -29.27 61.73
C GLU A 21 -44.72 -30.35 62.19
N ASN A 22 -44.88 -31.42 61.42
CA ASN A 22 -45.79 -32.52 61.75
C ASN A 22 -45.41 -33.21 63.07
N VAL A 23 -44.12 -33.25 63.43
CA VAL A 23 -43.64 -33.78 64.73
C VAL A 23 -44.25 -33.04 65.92
N TYR A 24 -44.61 -31.76 65.76
CA TYR A 24 -45.15 -30.92 66.84
C TYR A 24 -46.67 -30.77 66.81
N SER A 25 -47.37 -31.37 65.84
CA SER A 25 -48.82 -31.21 65.61
C SER A 25 -49.72 -31.70 66.77
N HIS A 26 -49.20 -32.49 67.71
CA HIS A 26 -49.92 -33.02 68.88
C HIS A 26 -49.62 -32.30 70.21
N TYR A 27 -48.79 -31.25 70.19
CA TYR A 27 -48.41 -30.49 71.37
C TYR A 27 -49.07 -29.10 71.37
N ILE A 28 -49.72 -28.71 72.46
CA ILE A 28 -50.29 -27.37 72.61
C ILE A 28 -49.32 -26.53 73.44
N MET A 29 -48.62 -25.60 72.78
CA MET A 29 -47.66 -24.71 73.43
C MET A 29 -48.37 -23.56 74.14
N ASP A 30 -47.99 -23.29 75.40
CA ASP A 30 -48.42 -22.13 76.18
C ASP A 30 -47.93 -20.81 75.55
N ASP A 31 -48.71 -19.73 75.68
CA ASP A 31 -48.38 -18.38 75.24
C ASP A 31 -47.06 -17.85 75.84
N ARG A 32 -46.78 -18.12 77.12
CA ARG A 32 -45.55 -17.68 77.79
C ARG A 32 -44.32 -18.39 77.21
N GLU A 33 -44.46 -19.67 76.91
CA GLU A 33 -43.43 -20.49 76.30
C GLU A 33 -43.16 -20.06 74.84
N ALA A 34 -44.22 -19.83 74.06
CA ALA A 34 -44.13 -19.36 72.69
C ALA A 34 -43.44 -17.99 72.59
N LYS A 35 -43.79 -17.04 73.48
CA LYS A 35 -43.12 -15.73 73.55
C LYS A 35 -41.66 -15.84 73.95
N THR A 36 -41.33 -16.76 74.87
CA THR A 36 -39.96 -16.99 75.30
C THR A 36 -39.11 -17.57 74.17
N ARG A 37 -39.63 -18.57 73.44
CA ARG A 37 -38.97 -19.13 72.24
C ARG A 37 -38.79 -18.08 71.15
N LEU A 38 -39.79 -17.23 70.91
CA LEU A 38 -39.67 -16.11 69.97
C LEU A 38 -38.54 -15.16 70.38
N HIS A 39 -38.45 -14.77 71.64
CA HIS A 39 -37.37 -13.91 72.13
C HIS A 39 -35.98 -14.57 71.98
N GLN A 40 -35.85 -15.85 72.34
CA GLN A 40 -34.59 -16.60 72.18
C GLN A 40 -34.20 -16.71 70.71
N ALA A 41 -35.16 -16.94 69.81
CA ALA A 41 -34.92 -17.03 68.37
C ALA A 41 -34.47 -15.69 67.77
N ILE A 42 -35.04 -14.57 68.24
CA ILE A 42 -34.60 -13.23 67.82
C ILE A 42 -33.14 -13.00 68.24
N GLU A 43 -32.75 -13.39 69.45
CA GLU A 43 -31.36 -13.30 69.92
C GLU A 43 -30.41 -14.25 69.16
N ALA A 44 -30.83 -15.48 68.86
CA ALA A 44 -30.09 -16.40 68.02
C ALA A 44 -29.86 -15.80 66.61
N GLY A 45 -30.91 -15.22 66.01
CA GLY A 45 -30.82 -14.51 64.73
C GLY A 45 -29.85 -13.32 64.76
N LYS A 46 -29.80 -12.54 65.85
CA LYS A 46 -28.82 -11.46 66.03
C LYS A 46 -27.38 -12.00 66.07
N LYS A 47 -27.17 -13.17 66.65
CA LYS A 47 -25.89 -13.90 66.67
C LYS A 47 -25.57 -14.64 65.37
N ARG A 48 -26.42 -14.50 64.34
CA ARG A 48 -26.36 -15.21 63.05
C ARG A 48 -26.50 -16.74 63.15
N ASP A 49 -27.03 -17.23 64.28
CA ASP A 49 -27.42 -18.63 64.43
C ASP A 49 -28.81 -18.84 63.82
N TYR A 50 -28.86 -18.95 62.49
CA TYR A 50 -30.11 -19.09 61.77
C TYR A 50 -30.73 -20.48 61.92
N ARG A 51 -29.92 -21.53 62.11
CA ARG A 51 -30.42 -22.89 62.34
C ARG A 51 -31.04 -23.01 63.74
N GLY A 52 -30.41 -22.44 64.77
CA GLY A 52 -31.01 -22.35 66.10
C GLY A 52 -32.26 -21.48 66.14
N CYS A 53 -32.30 -20.39 65.36
CA CYS A 53 -33.52 -19.59 65.19
C CYS A 53 -34.67 -20.42 64.58
N ILE A 54 -34.39 -21.23 63.55
CA ILE A 54 -35.37 -22.11 62.92
C ILE A 54 -35.87 -23.16 63.92
N SER A 55 -34.98 -23.86 64.63
CA SER A 55 -35.38 -24.91 65.58
C SER A 55 -36.22 -24.38 66.75
N LEU A 56 -36.02 -23.12 67.15
CA LEU A 56 -36.81 -22.47 68.19
C LEU A 56 -38.19 -22.00 67.69
N LEU A 57 -38.32 -21.63 66.42
CA LEU A 57 -39.56 -21.04 65.87
C LEU A 57 -40.46 -22.05 65.16
N LEU A 58 -39.91 -23.13 64.62
CA LEU A 58 -40.70 -24.14 63.90
C LEU A 58 -41.79 -24.76 64.80
N PRO A 59 -41.52 -25.14 66.07
CA PRO A 59 -42.56 -25.66 66.95
C PRO A 59 -43.62 -24.59 67.31
N VAL A 60 -43.25 -23.31 67.31
CA VAL A 60 -44.17 -22.20 67.59
C VAL A 60 -45.18 -22.03 66.46
N VAL A 61 -44.71 -22.00 65.20
CA VAL A 61 -45.56 -21.85 64.02
C VAL A 61 -46.44 -23.09 63.78
N ALA A 62 -45.95 -24.29 64.12
CA ALA A 62 -46.71 -25.54 64.00
C ALA A 62 -47.89 -25.65 64.97
N THR A 63 -47.79 -25.02 66.16
CA THR A 63 -48.76 -25.20 67.25
C THR A 63 -49.63 -23.97 67.50
N ARG A 64 -49.22 -22.80 67.00
CA ARG A 64 -49.88 -21.51 67.28
C ARG A 64 -49.89 -20.59 66.06
N ASN A 65 -51.10 -20.14 65.69
CA ASN A 65 -51.31 -19.19 64.60
C ASN A 65 -51.39 -17.72 65.07
N ASP A 66 -51.51 -17.48 66.37
CA ASP A 66 -51.66 -16.14 66.96
C ASP A 66 -50.32 -15.40 67.13
N VAL A 67 -49.20 -16.13 67.09
CA VAL A 67 -47.83 -15.57 67.15
C VAL A 67 -47.29 -15.32 65.74
N ALA A 68 -47.97 -14.46 64.97
CA ALA A 68 -47.63 -14.19 63.58
C ALA A 68 -46.15 -13.76 63.39
N ASP A 69 -45.56 -13.05 64.35
CA ASP A 69 -44.17 -12.58 64.26
C ASP A 69 -43.16 -13.76 64.21
N ALA A 70 -43.51 -14.95 64.74
CA ALA A 70 -42.68 -16.15 64.59
C ALA A 70 -42.47 -16.52 63.11
N ALA A 71 -43.52 -16.47 62.28
CA ALA A 71 -43.43 -16.73 60.86
C ALA A 71 -42.55 -15.70 60.11
N LEU A 72 -42.56 -14.43 60.55
CA LEU A 72 -41.68 -13.39 60.00
C LEU A 72 -40.19 -13.70 60.25
N TYR A 73 -39.82 -14.02 61.49
CA TYR A 73 -38.42 -14.31 61.85
C TYR A 73 -37.95 -15.65 61.29
N LEU A 74 -38.83 -16.66 61.23
CA LEU A 74 -38.55 -17.95 60.60
C LEU A 74 -38.27 -17.77 59.11
N GLY A 75 -39.12 -17.03 58.40
CA GLY A 75 -38.90 -16.72 56.99
C GLY A 75 -37.62 -15.92 56.72
N ARG A 76 -37.23 -15.02 57.63
CA ARG A 76 -35.94 -14.30 57.57
C ARG A 76 -34.75 -15.22 57.80
N ALA A 77 -34.84 -16.20 58.70
CA ALA A 77 -33.78 -17.16 58.97
C ALA A 77 -33.55 -18.10 57.77
N TRP A 78 -34.62 -18.63 57.19
CA TRP A 78 -34.55 -19.42 55.95
C TRP A 78 -33.96 -18.62 54.78
N HIS A 79 -34.38 -17.36 54.62
CA HIS A 79 -33.78 -16.48 53.63
C HIS A 79 -32.27 -16.30 53.86
N ALA A 80 -31.83 -16.15 55.12
CA ALA A 80 -30.41 -15.97 55.43
C ALA A 80 -29.57 -17.22 55.12
N LEU A 81 -30.17 -18.41 55.15
CA LEU A 81 -29.55 -19.66 54.73
C LEU A 81 -29.58 -19.89 53.20
N GLY A 82 -30.22 -19.01 52.43
CA GLY A 82 -30.36 -19.15 50.97
C GLY A 82 -31.53 -20.02 50.52
N GLU A 83 -32.35 -20.50 51.46
CA GLU A 83 -33.50 -21.37 51.18
C GLU A 83 -34.76 -20.52 50.94
N TYR A 84 -34.93 -20.08 49.70
CA TYR A 84 -35.96 -19.09 49.37
C TYR A 84 -37.38 -19.65 49.34
N THR A 85 -37.56 -20.93 49.01
CA THR A 85 -38.89 -21.58 48.97
C THR A 85 -39.57 -21.60 50.35
N PRO A 86 -38.95 -22.16 51.42
CA PRO A 86 -39.54 -22.10 52.76
C PRO A 86 -39.62 -20.65 53.28
N ALA A 87 -38.63 -19.80 52.96
CA ALA A 87 -38.69 -18.38 53.33
C ALA A 87 -39.95 -17.69 52.78
N ILE A 88 -40.25 -17.88 51.48
CA ILE A 88 -41.44 -17.31 50.84
C ILE A 88 -42.72 -17.86 51.49
N ALA A 89 -42.78 -19.15 51.82
CA ALA A 89 -43.96 -19.76 52.45
C ALA A 89 -44.30 -19.07 53.79
N TYR A 90 -43.35 -19.06 54.74
CA TYR A 90 -43.58 -18.45 56.06
C TYR A 90 -43.81 -16.93 55.99
N LEU A 91 -43.14 -16.24 55.07
CA LEU A 91 -43.38 -14.80 54.87
C LEU A 91 -44.74 -14.51 54.24
N ARG A 92 -45.30 -15.41 53.43
CA ARG A 92 -46.68 -15.29 52.94
C ARG A 92 -47.68 -15.48 54.07
N ASP A 93 -47.44 -16.42 54.97
CA ASP A 93 -48.34 -16.65 56.10
C ASP A 93 -48.32 -15.48 57.08
N PHE A 94 -47.14 -14.93 57.37
CA PHE A 94 -47.03 -13.65 58.08
C PHE A 94 -47.79 -12.53 57.36
N HIS A 95 -47.63 -12.40 56.04
CA HIS A 95 -48.28 -11.36 55.26
C HIS A 95 -49.82 -11.53 55.20
N ARG A 96 -50.34 -12.77 55.24
CA ARG A 96 -51.78 -13.03 55.36
C ARG A 96 -52.32 -12.56 56.71
N ALA A 97 -51.60 -12.82 57.80
CA ALA A 97 -51.99 -12.41 59.14
C ALA A 97 -51.89 -10.89 59.36
N LYS A 98 -50.87 -10.24 58.76
CA LYS A 98 -50.66 -8.78 58.84
C LYS A 98 -50.44 -8.16 57.44
N PRO A 99 -51.50 -7.97 56.63
CA PRO A 99 -51.40 -7.53 55.23
C PRO A 99 -50.78 -6.15 55.03
N GLU A 100 -50.94 -5.24 56.01
CA GLU A 100 -50.41 -3.87 55.97
C GLU A 100 -49.02 -3.72 56.62
N SER A 101 -48.42 -4.83 57.07
CA SER A 101 -47.06 -4.79 57.64
C SER A 101 -46.01 -4.48 56.58
N VAL A 102 -45.37 -3.31 56.69
CA VAL A 102 -44.25 -2.90 55.82
C VAL A 102 -43.11 -3.92 55.87
N ALA A 103 -42.79 -4.45 57.05
CA ALA A 103 -41.77 -5.49 57.21
C ALA A 103 -42.16 -6.76 56.45
N GLY A 104 -43.43 -7.17 56.53
CA GLY A 104 -43.94 -8.33 55.80
C GLY A 104 -43.84 -8.16 54.28
N MET A 105 -44.32 -7.02 53.75
CA MET A 105 -44.20 -6.70 52.33
C MET A 105 -42.74 -6.67 51.87
N PHE A 106 -41.85 -6.04 52.65
CA PHE A 106 -40.43 -5.92 52.31
C PHE A 106 -39.72 -7.28 52.29
N PHE A 107 -39.80 -8.06 53.37
CA PHE A 107 -39.09 -9.34 53.44
C PHE A 107 -39.64 -10.35 52.44
N LEU A 108 -40.96 -10.37 52.22
CA LEU A 108 -41.58 -11.21 51.19
C LEU A 108 -41.12 -10.80 49.79
N GLY A 109 -41.13 -9.50 49.47
CA GLY A 109 -40.64 -8.98 48.20
C GLY A 109 -39.16 -9.27 47.97
N ARG A 110 -38.34 -9.15 49.01
CA ARG A 110 -36.92 -9.52 49.00
C ARG A 110 -36.72 -11.02 48.74
N ALA A 111 -37.49 -11.88 49.40
CA ALA A 111 -37.44 -13.33 49.20
C ALA A 111 -37.83 -13.72 47.76
N TYR A 112 -38.89 -13.11 47.20
CA TYR A 112 -39.26 -13.30 45.79
C TYR A 112 -38.13 -12.85 44.84
N TYR A 113 -37.48 -11.72 45.11
CA TYR A 113 -36.36 -11.25 44.29
C TYR A 113 -35.21 -12.27 44.26
N CYS A 114 -34.77 -12.73 45.43
CA CYS A 114 -33.70 -13.71 45.55
C CYS A 114 -34.11 -15.08 44.97
N GLY A 115 -35.37 -15.48 45.15
CA GLY A 115 -35.95 -16.71 44.60
C GLY A 115 -36.20 -16.70 43.08
N GLY A 116 -35.93 -15.59 42.38
CA GLY A 116 -36.07 -15.53 40.92
C GLY A 116 -37.45 -15.14 40.39
N PHE A 117 -38.30 -14.55 41.24
CA PHE A 117 -39.67 -14.15 40.93
C PHE A 117 -39.80 -12.61 40.85
N PRO A 118 -39.34 -11.96 39.77
CA PRO A 118 -39.23 -10.50 39.70
C PRO A 118 -40.59 -9.79 39.67
N LYS A 119 -41.65 -10.40 39.13
CA LYS A 119 -42.98 -9.78 39.05
C LYS A 119 -43.62 -9.67 40.44
N GLU A 120 -43.54 -10.74 41.21
CA GLU A 120 -44.03 -10.87 42.58
C GLU A 120 -43.21 -9.99 43.53
N ALA A 121 -41.88 -9.95 43.34
CA ALA A 121 -41.00 -9.05 44.06
C ALA A 121 -41.38 -7.58 43.83
N LEU A 122 -41.57 -7.18 42.58
CA LEU A 122 -42.00 -5.81 42.23
C LEU A 122 -43.34 -5.45 42.87
N PHE A 123 -44.32 -6.37 42.82
CA PHE A 123 -45.63 -6.12 43.42
C PHE A 123 -45.52 -5.80 44.92
N GLN A 124 -44.80 -6.64 45.68
CA GLN A 124 -44.66 -6.45 47.13
C GLN A 124 -43.76 -5.26 47.50
N LEU A 125 -42.64 -5.09 46.79
CA LEU A 125 -41.70 -4.00 47.07
C LEU A 125 -42.28 -2.62 46.72
N LYS A 126 -43.13 -2.51 45.68
CA LYS A 126 -43.85 -1.26 45.38
C LYS A 126 -44.81 -0.87 46.50
N ARG A 127 -45.54 -1.84 47.06
CA ARG A 127 -46.44 -1.59 48.22
C ARG A 127 -45.64 -1.19 49.45
N ALA A 128 -44.55 -1.90 49.74
CA ALA A 128 -43.64 -1.56 50.83
C ALA A 128 -43.07 -0.15 50.67
N TRP A 129 -42.68 0.24 49.45
CA TRP A 129 -42.14 1.57 49.15
C TRP A 129 -43.19 2.67 49.28
N LYS A 130 -44.45 2.40 48.86
CA LYS A 130 -45.56 3.35 49.05
C LYS A 130 -45.82 3.64 50.53
N ALA A 131 -45.70 2.63 51.39
CA ALA A 131 -45.88 2.78 52.83
C ALA A 131 -44.66 3.40 53.54
N ALA A 132 -43.45 3.23 53.00
CA ALA A 132 -42.21 3.78 53.56
C ALA A 132 -41.26 4.31 52.46
N PRO A 133 -41.58 5.46 51.84
CA PRO A 133 -40.90 5.97 50.63
C PRO A 133 -39.48 6.51 50.84
N GLN A 134 -38.99 6.55 52.08
CA GLN A 134 -37.64 6.99 52.43
C GLN A 134 -36.75 5.84 52.94
N SER A 135 -37.26 4.60 52.93
CA SER A 135 -36.50 3.46 53.40
C SER A 135 -35.47 3.01 52.37
N ALA A 136 -34.20 3.39 52.57
CA ALA A 136 -33.12 3.02 51.65
C ALA A 136 -33.09 1.52 51.33
N GLN A 137 -33.33 0.65 52.32
CA GLN A 137 -33.38 -0.80 52.10
C GLN A 137 -34.50 -1.21 51.13
N ILE A 138 -35.71 -0.68 51.29
CA ILE A 138 -36.84 -1.01 50.43
C ILE A 138 -36.58 -0.47 49.01
N GLY A 139 -36.09 0.77 48.91
CA GLY A 139 -35.77 1.41 47.63
C GLY A 139 -34.70 0.65 46.85
N THR A 140 -33.64 0.19 47.51
CA THR A 140 -32.57 -0.59 46.88
C THR A 140 -33.10 -1.91 46.33
N TYR A 141 -33.87 -2.67 47.12
CA TYR A 141 -34.43 -3.94 46.62
C TYR A 141 -35.49 -3.72 45.54
N LEU A 142 -36.26 -2.62 45.60
CA LEU A 142 -37.18 -2.23 44.53
C LEU A 142 -36.42 -1.94 43.23
N ALA A 143 -35.32 -1.19 43.30
CA ALA A 143 -34.45 -0.96 42.16
C ALA A 143 -33.87 -2.26 41.61
N PHE A 144 -33.36 -3.16 42.46
CA PHE A 144 -32.88 -4.47 42.05
C PHE A 144 -33.96 -5.31 41.36
N ALA A 145 -35.19 -5.29 41.86
CA ALA A 145 -36.30 -5.97 41.23
C ALA A 145 -36.63 -5.37 39.85
N TYR A 146 -36.53 -4.04 39.69
CA TYR A 146 -36.67 -3.40 38.37
C TYR A 146 -35.54 -3.80 37.40
N LEU A 147 -34.29 -3.86 37.87
CA LEU A 147 -33.15 -4.32 37.05
C LEU A 147 -33.35 -5.76 36.58
N LYS A 148 -33.74 -6.66 37.49
CA LYS A 148 -34.00 -8.08 37.16
C LYS A 148 -35.19 -8.26 36.23
N ALA A 149 -36.10 -7.28 36.18
CA ALA A 149 -37.21 -7.22 35.23
C ALA A 149 -36.86 -6.50 33.91
N GLY A 150 -35.60 -6.09 33.69
CA GLY A 150 -35.14 -5.37 32.49
C GLY A 150 -35.60 -3.91 32.41
N ARG A 151 -36.12 -3.33 33.51
CA ARG A 151 -36.66 -1.97 33.59
C ARG A 151 -35.61 -0.97 34.12
N HIS A 152 -34.50 -0.87 33.40
CA HIS A 152 -33.37 0.01 33.74
C HIS A 152 -33.75 1.50 33.74
N ASP A 153 -34.70 1.87 32.88
CA ASP A 153 -35.29 3.21 32.76
C ASP A 153 -35.91 3.71 34.08
N ILE A 154 -36.47 2.80 34.88
CA ILE A 154 -37.07 3.13 36.19
C ILE A 154 -36.06 2.91 37.32
N ALA A 155 -35.22 1.88 37.22
CA ALA A 155 -34.24 1.56 38.24
C ALA A 155 -33.17 2.64 38.41
N LEU A 156 -32.71 3.24 37.31
CA LEU A 156 -31.59 4.20 37.34
C LEU A 156 -31.95 5.50 38.08
N PRO A 157 -33.06 6.21 37.80
CA PRO A 157 -33.45 7.39 38.57
C PRO A 157 -33.69 7.09 40.06
N LEU A 158 -34.27 5.91 40.36
CA LEU A 158 -34.49 5.49 41.74
C LEU A 158 -33.17 5.29 42.49
N LEU A 159 -32.17 4.64 41.86
CA LEU A 159 -30.85 4.46 42.44
C LEU A 159 -30.09 5.78 42.56
N SER A 160 -30.20 6.68 41.57
CA SER A 160 -29.59 8.01 41.61
C SER A 160 -30.02 8.78 42.87
N ASN A 161 -31.32 8.86 43.12
CA ASN A 161 -31.87 9.53 44.30
C ASN A 161 -31.42 8.84 45.61
N LEU A 162 -31.38 7.50 45.64
CA LEU A 162 -30.91 6.77 46.82
C LEU A 162 -29.42 7.00 47.11
N VAL A 163 -28.59 7.15 46.07
CA VAL A 163 -27.17 7.49 46.21
C VAL A 163 -27.00 8.92 46.73
N GLU A 164 -27.77 9.88 46.21
CA GLU A 164 -27.73 11.28 46.67
C GLU A 164 -28.07 11.41 48.16
N GLN A 165 -29.07 10.65 48.63
CA GLN A 165 -29.46 10.67 50.04
C GLN A 165 -28.48 9.97 50.98
N ARG A 166 -27.75 8.96 50.48
CA ARG A 166 -26.85 8.09 51.28
C ARG A 166 -25.59 7.71 50.51
N PRO A 167 -24.70 8.68 50.25
CA PRO A 167 -23.49 8.46 49.45
C PRO A 167 -22.51 7.45 50.08
N GLU A 168 -22.59 7.24 51.39
CA GLU A 168 -21.75 6.31 52.15
C GLU A 168 -22.11 4.83 51.92
N ASN A 169 -23.28 4.53 51.35
CA ASN A 169 -23.72 3.14 51.17
C ASN A 169 -23.13 2.50 49.91
N THR A 170 -21.99 1.81 50.08
CA THR A 170 -21.24 1.17 49.00
C THR A 170 -22.08 0.21 48.15
N LYS A 171 -23.06 -0.50 48.74
CA LYS A 171 -23.90 -1.46 47.99
C LYS A 171 -24.87 -0.76 47.03
N ILE A 172 -25.43 0.37 47.45
CA ILE A 172 -26.31 1.18 46.60
C ILE A 172 -25.49 1.85 45.50
N TYR A 173 -24.31 2.35 45.85
CA TYR A 173 -23.40 2.96 44.90
C TYR A 173 -22.94 1.96 43.81
N GLN A 174 -22.54 0.75 44.20
CA GLN A 174 -22.21 -0.33 43.25
C GLN A 174 -23.40 -0.70 42.35
N ALA A 175 -24.60 -0.79 42.93
CA ALA A 175 -25.83 -1.04 42.17
C ALA A 175 -26.08 0.05 41.11
N TYR A 176 -25.86 1.32 41.49
CA TYR A 176 -25.98 2.47 40.62
C TYR A 176 -24.95 2.40 39.48
N LEU A 177 -23.67 2.17 39.77
CA LEU A 177 -22.62 2.03 38.75
C LEU A 177 -22.90 0.87 37.78
N ASN A 178 -23.31 -0.30 38.27
CA ASN A 178 -23.66 -1.43 37.41
C ASN A 178 -24.87 -1.12 36.52
N THR A 179 -25.84 -0.37 37.03
CA THR A 179 -27.02 0.05 36.25
C THR A 179 -26.64 1.05 35.18
N LEU A 180 -25.81 2.04 35.51
CA LEU A 180 -25.24 2.99 34.56
C LEU A 180 -24.48 2.26 33.45
N TYR A 181 -23.68 1.25 33.81
CA TYR A 181 -22.92 0.44 32.85
C TYR A 181 -23.82 -0.25 31.83
N VAL A 182 -24.85 -0.95 32.30
CA VAL A 182 -25.81 -1.63 31.41
C VAL A 182 -26.59 -0.63 30.56
N GLN A 183 -26.95 0.53 31.12
CA GLN A 183 -27.63 1.58 30.38
C GLN A 183 -26.72 2.19 29.30
N ALA A 184 -25.43 2.40 29.58
CA ALA A 184 -24.46 2.90 28.61
C ALA A 184 -24.37 1.95 27.41
N ILE A 185 -24.20 0.64 27.65
CA ILE A 185 -24.23 -0.39 26.59
C ILE A 185 -25.49 -0.27 25.74
N ARG A 186 -26.66 -0.13 26.38
CA ARG A 186 -27.94 -0.05 25.67
C ARG A 186 -28.05 1.19 24.80
N LEU A 187 -27.56 2.34 25.27
CA LEU A 187 -27.52 3.58 24.49
C LEU A 187 -26.59 3.44 23.28
N PHE A 188 -25.44 2.81 23.47
CA PHE A 188 -24.51 2.51 22.37
C PHE A 188 -25.19 1.73 21.25
N HIS A 189 -25.86 0.62 21.58
CA HIS A 189 -26.57 -0.23 20.59
C HIS A 189 -27.80 0.45 19.95
N ARG A 190 -28.28 1.55 20.53
CA ARG A 190 -29.37 2.36 19.95
C ARG A 190 -28.88 3.46 19.02
N GLY A 191 -27.56 3.66 18.92
CA GLY A 191 -26.95 4.74 18.15
C GLY A 191 -26.73 6.04 18.94
N ASP A 192 -27.10 6.09 20.21
CA ASP A 192 -26.86 7.25 21.10
C ASP A 192 -25.44 7.22 21.66
N VAL A 193 -24.45 7.15 20.76
CA VAL A 193 -23.04 6.88 21.06
C VAL A 193 -22.45 7.92 21.99
N LYS A 194 -22.75 9.21 21.78
CA LYS A 194 -22.24 10.31 22.60
C LYS A 194 -22.63 10.18 24.08
N GLN A 195 -23.91 9.92 24.37
CA GLN A 195 -24.37 9.74 25.75
C GLN A 195 -23.79 8.48 26.38
N SER A 196 -23.69 7.39 25.60
CA SER A 196 -23.02 6.18 26.06
C SER A 196 -21.57 6.46 26.47
N MET A 197 -20.83 7.24 25.68
CA MET A 197 -19.44 7.59 25.94
C MET A 197 -19.29 8.41 27.21
N GLU A 198 -20.15 9.40 27.42
CA GLU A 198 -20.17 10.20 28.66
C GLU A 198 -20.40 9.31 29.90
N MET A 199 -21.32 8.34 29.81
CA MET A 199 -21.56 7.38 30.89
C MET A 199 -20.36 6.46 31.15
N PHE A 200 -19.70 5.95 30.10
CA PHE A 200 -18.51 5.12 30.28
C PHE A 200 -17.32 5.90 30.84
N SER A 201 -17.11 7.15 30.44
CA SER A 201 -16.10 8.03 31.02
C SER A 201 -16.37 8.30 32.49
N PHE A 202 -17.63 8.57 32.87
CA PHE A 202 -18.01 8.71 34.28
C PHE A 202 -17.72 7.43 35.08
N LEU A 203 -18.04 6.25 34.54
CA LEU A 203 -17.74 4.97 35.18
C LEU A 203 -16.24 4.76 35.37
N GLN A 204 -15.43 5.10 34.37
CA GLN A 204 -13.98 5.06 34.43
C GLN A 204 -13.42 5.97 35.54
N GLU A 205 -13.88 7.22 35.63
CA GLU A 205 -13.45 8.18 36.67
C GLU A 205 -13.78 7.69 38.09
N ARG A 206 -14.79 6.83 38.24
CA ARG A 206 -15.16 6.19 39.51
C ARG A 206 -14.45 4.86 39.77
N GLY A 207 -13.44 4.53 38.96
CA GLY A 207 -12.59 3.34 39.13
C GLY A 207 -13.23 2.05 38.62
N VAL A 208 -14.24 2.12 37.75
CA VAL A 208 -14.77 0.92 37.08
C VAL A 208 -13.84 0.54 35.94
N GLU A 209 -13.08 -0.54 36.14
CA GLU A 209 -12.18 -1.09 35.15
C GLU A 209 -12.75 -2.41 34.59
N SER A 210 -12.97 -2.46 33.28
CA SER A 210 -13.36 -3.70 32.59
C SER A 210 -12.98 -3.62 31.11
N VAL A 211 -12.63 -4.76 30.52
CA VAL A 211 -12.31 -4.86 29.08
C VAL A 211 -13.44 -4.26 28.23
N LEU A 212 -14.68 -4.60 28.54
CA LEU A 212 -15.84 -4.19 27.76
C LEU A 212 -16.10 -2.67 27.85
N LEU A 213 -15.82 -2.02 28.99
CA LEU A 213 -15.90 -0.55 29.12
C LEU A 213 -14.91 0.13 28.18
N TYR A 214 -13.65 -0.31 28.21
CA TYR A 214 -12.61 0.25 27.35
C TYR A 214 -12.86 -0.05 25.86
N LEU A 215 -13.48 -1.19 25.54
CA LEU A 215 -13.92 -1.48 24.18
C LEU A 215 -14.99 -0.50 23.70
N TYR A 216 -16.01 -0.20 24.50
CA TYR A 216 -17.03 0.78 24.11
C TYR A 216 -16.45 2.19 24.03
N LEU A 217 -15.55 2.58 24.94
CA LEU A 217 -14.82 3.84 24.84
C LEU A 217 -14.00 3.93 23.55
N GLY A 218 -13.27 2.86 23.20
CA GLY A 218 -12.46 2.81 21.98
C GLY A 218 -13.30 2.82 20.70
N MET A 219 -14.48 2.18 20.71
CA MET A 219 -15.38 2.18 19.56
C MET A 219 -16.04 3.54 19.37
N GLY A 220 -16.60 4.15 20.42
CA GLY A 220 -17.24 5.46 20.31
C GLY A 220 -16.27 6.59 19.99
N ALA A 221 -15.08 6.60 20.61
CA ALA A 221 -14.05 7.59 20.28
C ALA A 221 -13.60 7.49 18.80
N ARG A 222 -13.54 6.28 18.25
CA ARG A 222 -13.23 6.06 16.83
C ARG A 222 -14.32 6.61 15.91
N GLU A 223 -15.59 6.37 16.23
CA GLU A 223 -16.71 6.89 15.44
C GLU A 223 -16.75 8.43 15.41
N GLU A 224 -16.34 9.07 16.50
CA GLU A 224 -16.18 10.52 16.59
C GLU A 224 -14.88 11.06 15.95
N GLY A 225 -14.04 10.18 15.38
CA GLY A 225 -12.76 10.56 14.77
C GLY A 225 -11.64 10.88 15.77
N ARG A 226 -11.85 10.66 17.07
CA ARG A 226 -10.84 10.83 18.14
C ARG A 226 -9.92 9.61 18.20
N LEU A 227 -9.07 9.47 17.17
CA LEU A 227 -8.26 8.26 16.95
C LEU A 227 -7.24 8.01 18.08
N HIS A 228 -6.71 9.06 18.71
CA HIS A 228 -5.76 8.92 19.84
C HIS A 228 -6.45 8.36 21.10
N ASP A 229 -7.63 8.87 21.45
CA ASP A 229 -8.42 8.38 22.58
C ASP A 229 -8.85 6.93 22.36
N ALA A 230 -9.20 6.58 21.12
CA ALA A 230 -9.54 5.22 20.74
C ALA A 230 -8.35 4.26 20.86
N LEU A 231 -7.14 4.68 20.48
CA LEU A 231 -5.91 3.89 20.66
C LEU A 231 -5.64 3.63 22.14
N TRP A 232 -5.67 4.69 22.95
CA TRP A 232 -5.49 4.60 24.40
C TRP A 232 -6.50 3.63 25.04
N ALA A 233 -7.77 3.69 24.64
CA ALA A 233 -8.79 2.80 25.17
C ALA A 233 -8.54 1.33 24.80
N TYR A 234 -8.13 1.04 23.56
CA TYR A 234 -7.75 -0.33 23.17
C TYR A 234 -6.47 -0.82 23.86
N GLU A 235 -5.52 0.06 24.15
CA GLU A 235 -4.34 -0.27 24.97
C GLU A 235 -4.74 -0.64 26.39
N LYS A 236 -5.64 0.13 27.03
CA LYS A 236 -6.20 -0.23 28.35
C LYS A 236 -6.98 -1.53 28.34
N ALA A 237 -7.76 -1.79 27.29
CA ALA A 237 -8.45 -3.07 27.15
C ALA A 237 -7.46 -4.26 27.04
N LEU A 238 -6.31 -4.06 26.36
CA LEU A 238 -5.26 -5.08 26.22
C LEU A 238 -4.39 -5.23 27.47
N GLU A 239 -4.26 -4.20 28.32
CA GLU A 239 -3.64 -4.37 29.65
C GLU A 239 -4.44 -5.36 30.50
N LEU A 240 -5.79 -5.33 30.40
CA LEU A 240 -6.68 -6.23 31.11
C LEU A 240 -6.83 -7.61 30.44
N SER A 241 -6.74 -7.67 29.11
CA SER A 241 -6.80 -8.93 28.35
C SER A 241 -5.74 -8.95 27.24
N PRO A 242 -4.49 -9.30 27.57
CA PRO A 242 -3.37 -9.21 26.63
C PRO A 242 -3.52 -10.13 25.41
N ASP A 243 -4.18 -11.26 25.55
CA ASP A 243 -4.28 -12.29 24.51
C ASP A 243 -5.53 -12.17 23.64
N ASP A 244 -6.36 -11.14 23.83
CA ASP A 244 -7.58 -10.95 23.04
C ASP A 244 -7.24 -10.47 21.61
N GLU A 245 -7.31 -11.41 20.66
CA GLU A 245 -7.02 -11.18 19.25
C GLU A 245 -7.94 -10.13 18.61
N MET A 246 -9.20 -10.02 19.05
CA MET A 246 -10.16 -9.05 18.51
C MET A 246 -9.76 -7.61 18.86
N ILE A 247 -9.26 -7.40 20.08
CA ILE A 247 -8.80 -6.08 20.53
C ILE A 247 -7.50 -5.70 19.83
N ARG A 248 -6.56 -6.65 19.70
CA ARG A 248 -5.33 -6.47 18.92
C ARG A 248 -5.64 -6.11 17.46
N TYR A 249 -6.61 -6.78 16.84
CA TYR A 249 -7.05 -6.45 15.49
C TYR A 249 -7.61 -5.01 15.41
N ARG A 250 -8.52 -4.63 16.32
CA ARG A 250 -9.12 -3.28 16.35
C ARG A 250 -8.06 -2.19 16.55
N ARG A 251 -7.05 -2.43 17.40
CA ARG A 251 -5.90 -1.54 17.58
C ARG A 251 -5.05 -1.45 16.31
N ALA A 252 -4.72 -2.58 15.69
CA ALA A 252 -3.91 -2.60 14.48
C ALA A 252 -4.56 -1.83 13.31
N VAL A 253 -5.88 -1.92 13.15
CA VAL A 253 -6.64 -1.11 12.18
C VAL A 253 -6.48 0.39 12.46
N LEU A 254 -6.52 0.78 13.73
CA LEU A 254 -6.40 2.18 14.15
C LEU A 254 -4.95 2.70 14.03
N LEU A 255 -3.96 1.85 14.28
CA LEU A 255 -2.54 2.12 14.01
C LEU A 255 -2.31 2.37 12.51
N PHE A 256 -3.01 1.65 11.64
CA PHE A 256 -2.96 1.88 10.21
C PHE A 256 -3.53 3.25 9.81
N GLN A 257 -4.68 3.63 10.37
CA GLN A 257 -5.33 4.92 10.15
C GLN A 257 -4.52 6.11 10.68
N THR A 258 -3.75 5.92 11.75
CA THR A 258 -2.89 6.94 12.35
C THR A 258 -1.47 6.96 11.76
N GLY A 259 -1.21 6.23 10.67
CA GLY A 259 0.07 6.24 9.96
C GLY A 259 1.17 5.36 10.56
N ARG A 260 0.92 4.67 11.67
CA ARG A 260 1.83 3.73 12.36
C ARG A 260 1.80 2.34 11.70
N LYS A 261 2.06 2.29 10.39
CA LYS A 261 1.88 1.11 9.54
C LYS A 261 2.76 -0.09 9.93
N SER A 262 4.01 0.16 10.35
CA SER A 262 4.95 -0.91 10.74
C SER A 262 4.47 -1.67 11.97
N GLU A 263 3.95 -0.95 12.97
CA GLU A 263 3.39 -1.52 14.19
C GLU A 263 2.09 -2.29 13.92
N ALA A 264 1.22 -1.72 13.10
CA ALA A 264 0.00 -2.38 12.64
C ALA A 264 0.30 -3.72 11.95
N LEU A 265 1.27 -3.76 11.04
CA LEU A 265 1.66 -4.99 10.32
C LEU A 265 2.28 -6.04 11.25
N LYS A 266 3.04 -5.61 12.26
CA LYS A 266 3.60 -6.51 13.28
C LYS A 266 2.50 -7.13 14.14
N GLU A 267 1.49 -6.36 14.54
CA GLU A 267 0.35 -6.89 15.30
C GLU A 267 -0.52 -7.83 14.48
N LEU A 268 -0.82 -7.47 13.24
CA LEU A 268 -1.64 -8.30 12.35
C LEU A 268 -0.98 -9.64 12.02
N SER A 269 0.36 -9.69 11.94
CA SER A 269 1.09 -10.93 11.67
C SER A 269 1.14 -11.91 12.85
N GLN A 270 0.75 -11.46 14.06
CA GLN A 270 0.75 -12.27 15.29
C GLN A 270 -0.63 -12.84 15.64
N LEU A 271 -1.69 -12.49 14.91
CA LEU A 271 -3.04 -13.01 15.11
C LEU A 271 -3.13 -14.46 14.60
N LYS A 272 -3.52 -15.41 15.46
CA LYS A 272 -3.47 -16.85 15.13
C LYS A 272 -4.78 -17.38 14.54
N HIS A 273 -5.93 -16.76 14.86
CA HIS A 273 -7.26 -17.26 14.47
C HIS A 273 -8.08 -16.26 13.64
N PHE A 274 -7.52 -15.08 13.35
CA PHE A 274 -8.22 -14.04 12.60
C PHE A 274 -8.19 -14.33 11.09
N GLY A 275 -9.10 -15.21 10.68
CA GLY A 275 -9.25 -15.69 9.30
C GLY A 275 -10.21 -16.88 9.15
N ASP A 276 -10.53 -17.60 10.23
CA ASP A 276 -11.24 -18.90 10.12
C ASP A 276 -12.39 -19.18 11.10
N ASP A 277 -12.81 -18.30 12.03
CA ASP A 277 -14.01 -18.63 12.80
C ASP A 277 -14.89 -17.47 13.28
N LYS A 278 -16.16 -17.84 13.40
CA LYS A 278 -17.39 -17.08 13.65
C LYS A 278 -17.30 -16.16 14.86
N GLY A 279 -17.34 -14.85 14.60
CA GLY A 279 -17.61 -13.83 15.61
C GLY A 279 -18.23 -12.60 14.96
N GLU A 280 -19.57 -12.54 15.00
CA GLU A 280 -20.49 -11.42 14.72
C GLU A 280 -19.90 -10.15 14.05
N LEU A 281 -19.42 -10.31 12.81
CA LEU A 281 -19.40 -9.26 11.81
C LEU A 281 -20.26 -9.78 10.66
N ASP A 282 -21.19 -8.95 10.18
CA ASP A 282 -21.97 -9.27 8.98
C ASP A 282 -21.00 -9.78 7.89
N PRO A 283 -21.17 -11.01 7.36
CA PRO A 283 -20.29 -11.57 6.33
C PRO A 283 -20.04 -10.61 5.16
N LEU A 284 -21.02 -9.74 4.87
CA LEU A 284 -20.93 -8.68 3.86
C LEU A 284 -19.94 -7.56 4.25
N GLN A 285 -19.91 -7.13 5.51
CA GLN A 285 -18.94 -6.11 5.95
C GLN A 285 -17.52 -6.67 6.05
N ALA A 286 -17.37 -7.95 6.40
CA ALA A 286 -16.08 -8.63 6.42
C ALA A 286 -15.50 -8.79 5.01
N ASP A 287 -16.31 -9.15 4.02
CA ASP A 287 -15.89 -9.29 2.63
C ASP A 287 -15.53 -7.92 2.01
N TYR A 288 -16.23 -6.82 2.35
CA TYR A 288 -15.87 -5.46 1.87
C TYR A 288 -14.51 -5.00 2.39
N ARG A 289 -14.29 -5.09 3.71
CA ARG A 289 -12.99 -4.72 4.30
C ARG A 289 -11.86 -5.61 3.79
N THR A 290 -12.14 -6.88 3.54
CA THR A 290 -11.17 -7.81 2.94
C THR A 290 -10.84 -7.43 1.51
N ALA A 291 -11.86 -7.07 0.70
CA ALA A 291 -11.66 -6.61 -0.66
C ALA A 291 -10.82 -5.33 -0.73
N VAL A 292 -11.14 -4.33 0.10
CA VAL A 292 -10.37 -3.07 0.20
C VAL A 292 -8.93 -3.34 0.62
N ARG A 293 -8.71 -4.19 1.65
CA ARG A 293 -7.35 -4.55 2.09
C ARG A 293 -6.55 -5.24 0.97
N TYR A 294 -7.17 -6.14 0.22
CA TYR A 294 -6.50 -6.76 -0.92
C TYR A 294 -6.21 -5.77 -2.04
N TYR A 295 -7.07 -4.78 -2.25
CA TYR A 295 -6.83 -3.71 -3.21
C TYR A 295 -5.63 -2.85 -2.80
N GLU A 296 -5.59 -2.40 -1.54
CA GLU A 296 -4.50 -1.59 -0.98
C GLU A 296 -3.15 -2.32 -1.00
N THR A 297 -3.16 -3.64 -0.85
CA THR A 297 -1.95 -4.49 -0.94
C THR A 297 -1.58 -4.87 -2.38
N GLY A 298 -2.27 -4.32 -3.39
CA GLY A 298 -2.02 -4.56 -4.80
C GLY A 298 -2.48 -5.95 -5.30
N ASN A 299 -3.17 -6.73 -4.46
CA ASN A 299 -3.73 -8.03 -4.84
C ASN A 299 -5.12 -7.86 -5.47
N PHE A 300 -5.15 -7.22 -6.63
CA PHE A 300 -6.38 -6.87 -7.35
C PHE A 300 -7.26 -8.08 -7.71
N ARG A 301 -6.64 -9.26 -7.88
CA ARG A 301 -7.38 -10.51 -8.14
C ARG A 301 -8.21 -10.96 -6.95
N LYS A 302 -7.64 -10.91 -5.73
CA LYS A 302 -8.39 -11.22 -4.52
C LYS A 302 -9.37 -10.10 -4.16
N ALA A 303 -8.98 -8.84 -4.38
CA ALA A 303 -9.86 -7.69 -4.18
C ALA A 303 -11.16 -7.81 -4.99
N SER A 304 -11.04 -8.04 -6.30
CA SER A 304 -12.20 -8.26 -7.18
C SER A 304 -13.00 -9.50 -6.80
N TYR A 305 -12.35 -10.60 -6.39
CA TYR A 305 -13.04 -11.80 -5.93
C TYR A 305 -13.95 -11.55 -4.72
N HIS A 306 -13.42 -10.93 -3.66
CA HIS A 306 -14.20 -10.63 -2.46
C HIS A 306 -15.29 -9.58 -2.73
N ALA A 307 -14.99 -8.54 -3.51
CA ALA A 307 -15.98 -7.55 -3.87
C ALA A 307 -17.13 -8.12 -4.74
N LEU A 308 -16.83 -9.05 -5.66
CA LEU A 308 -17.86 -9.74 -6.47
C LEU A 308 -18.78 -10.63 -5.63
N ARG A 309 -18.29 -11.21 -4.52
CA ARG A 309 -19.14 -11.99 -3.60
C ARG A 309 -20.22 -11.12 -2.97
N LEU A 310 -19.87 -9.89 -2.59
CA LEU A 310 -20.81 -8.92 -2.05
C LEU A 310 -21.93 -8.62 -3.06
N LEU A 311 -21.54 -8.29 -4.30
CA LEU A 311 -22.49 -8.01 -5.37
C LEU A 311 -23.43 -9.20 -5.63
N LYS A 312 -22.92 -10.44 -5.57
CA LYS A 312 -23.72 -11.68 -5.69
C LYS A 312 -24.65 -11.93 -4.50
N ALA A 313 -24.25 -11.48 -3.32
CA ALA A 313 -25.03 -11.58 -2.10
C ALA A 313 -26.12 -10.48 -1.98
N GLY A 314 -26.27 -9.63 -3.01
CA GLY A 314 -27.36 -8.67 -3.13
C GLY A 314 -27.00 -7.23 -2.77
N SER A 315 -25.75 -6.94 -2.40
CA SER A 315 -25.31 -5.56 -2.15
C SER A 315 -25.02 -4.87 -3.49
N ASP A 316 -26.04 -4.21 -4.06
CA ASP A 316 -25.87 -3.37 -5.24
C ASP A 316 -25.42 -1.95 -4.87
N ASP A 317 -24.19 -1.85 -4.35
CA ASP A 317 -23.58 -0.61 -3.86
C ASP A 317 -22.60 -0.01 -4.89
N ILE A 318 -22.64 1.31 -5.04
CA ILE A 318 -21.74 2.10 -5.88
C ILE A 318 -20.28 1.84 -5.50
N GLU A 319 -19.92 1.88 -4.21
CA GLU A 319 -18.54 1.75 -3.74
C GLU A 319 -17.96 0.37 -4.05
N ILE A 320 -18.79 -0.67 -3.96
CA ILE A 320 -18.42 -2.05 -4.35
C ILE A 320 -18.18 -2.13 -5.85
N ARG A 321 -19.04 -1.50 -6.66
CA ARG A 321 -18.86 -1.45 -8.13
C ARG A 321 -17.59 -0.69 -8.52
N LEU A 322 -17.29 0.43 -7.86
CA LEU A 322 -16.05 1.19 -8.06
C LEU A 322 -14.83 0.33 -7.73
N LEU A 323 -14.84 -0.35 -6.58
CA LEU A 323 -13.75 -1.23 -6.14
C LEU A 323 -13.50 -2.39 -7.12
N ILE A 324 -14.57 -3.01 -7.63
CA ILE A 324 -14.47 -4.05 -8.67
C ILE A 324 -13.90 -3.45 -9.96
N GLY A 325 -14.43 -2.31 -10.39
CA GLY A 325 -13.99 -1.60 -11.59
C GLY A 325 -12.49 -1.29 -11.55
N GLU A 326 -12.03 -0.67 -10.47
CA GLU A 326 -10.61 -0.34 -10.27
C GLU A 326 -9.73 -1.60 -10.18
N SER A 327 -10.17 -2.63 -9.45
CA SER A 327 -9.44 -3.90 -9.38
C SER A 327 -9.28 -4.53 -10.77
N LEU A 328 -10.35 -4.54 -11.58
CA LEU A 328 -10.31 -5.09 -12.94
C LEU A 328 -9.47 -4.24 -13.90
N ARG A 329 -9.51 -2.92 -13.75
CA ARG A 329 -8.66 -1.98 -14.51
C ARG A 329 -7.19 -2.27 -14.26
N HIS A 330 -6.79 -2.47 -13.00
CA HIS A 330 -5.42 -2.86 -12.65
C HIS A 330 -5.02 -4.26 -13.15
N LEU A 331 -5.98 -5.17 -13.33
CA LEU A 331 -5.76 -6.49 -13.94
C LEU A 331 -5.73 -6.45 -15.47
N GLY A 332 -6.04 -5.31 -16.10
CA GLY A 332 -6.15 -5.17 -17.55
C GLY A 332 -7.46 -5.68 -18.16
N ASP A 333 -8.44 -6.09 -17.34
CA ASP A 333 -9.79 -6.46 -17.79
C ASP A 333 -10.64 -5.21 -17.98
N PHE A 334 -10.23 -4.39 -18.96
CA PHE A 334 -10.78 -3.06 -19.22
C PHE A 334 -12.27 -3.08 -19.59
N GLN A 335 -12.71 -4.09 -20.33
CA GLN A 335 -14.11 -4.21 -20.76
C GLN A 335 -15.04 -4.39 -19.57
N ARG A 336 -14.69 -5.28 -18.63
CA ARG A 336 -15.49 -5.47 -17.42
C ARG A 336 -15.35 -4.29 -16.47
N ALA A 337 -14.16 -3.71 -16.33
CA ALA A 337 -13.94 -2.51 -15.53
C ALA A 337 -14.88 -1.38 -15.98
N GLU A 338 -14.89 -1.05 -17.28
CA GLU A 338 -15.76 -0.01 -17.86
C GLU A 338 -17.24 -0.30 -17.59
N ASN A 339 -17.68 -1.56 -17.73
CA ASN A 339 -19.06 -1.95 -17.44
C ASN A 339 -19.43 -1.73 -15.95
N HIS A 340 -18.53 -2.03 -15.02
CA HIS A 340 -18.77 -1.80 -13.59
C HIS A 340 -18.89 -0.31 -13.26
N PHE A 341 -18.04 0.54 -13.86
CA PHE A 341 -18.15 1.98 -13.69
C PHE A 341 -19.43 2.56 -14.31
N ARG A 342 -19.83 2.09 -15.50
CA ARG A 342 -21.10 2.51 -16.13
C ARG A 342 -22.30 2.12 -15.27
N ARG A 343 -22.30 0.91 -14.70
CA ARG A 343 -23.33 0.48 -13.75
C ARG A 343 -23.35 1.31 -12.46
N ALA A 344 -22.20 1.78 -11.99
CA ALA A 344 -22.16 2.74 -10.88
C ALA A 344 -22.83 4.08 -11.25
N LEU A 345 -22.62 4.55 -12.49
CA LEU A 345 -23.29 5.76 -13.02
C LEU A 345 -24.79 5.57 -13.30
N ASP A 346 -25.23 4.34 -13.57
CA ASP A 346 -26.67 4.02 -13.69
C ASP A 346 -27.39 4.18 -12.34
N LEU A 347 -26.70 3.87 -11.22
CA LEU A 347 -27.20 4.06 -9.86
C LEU A 347 -27.16 5.53 -9.44
N ASP A 348 -26.04 6.21 -9.70
CA ASP A 348 -25.89 7.64 -9.43
C ASP A 348 -25.06 8.30 -10.54
N ARG A 349 -25.76 9.09 -11.36
CA ARG A 349 -25.17 9.80 -12.49
C ARG A 349 -24.22 10.91 -12.06
N THR A 350 -24.17 11.30 -10.80
CA THR A 350 -23.32 12.39 -10.31
C THR A 350 -21.93 11.93 -9.88
N ARG A 351 -21.70 10.62 -9.70
CA ARG A 351 -20.41 10.08 -9.23
C ARG A 351 -19.24 10.38 -10.17
N ILE A 352 -18.33 11.24 -9.70
CA ILE A 352 -17.14 11.64 -10.46
C ILE A 352 -16.12 10.51 -10.51
N GLU A 353 -16.02 9.70 -9.45
CA GLU A 353 -15.07 8.59 -9.34
C GLU A 353 -15.33 7.52 -10.41
N ALA A 354 -16.61 7.24 -10.71
CA ALA A 354 -16.96 6.32 -11.78
C ALA A 354 -16.57 6.87 -13.17
N ARG A 355 -16.78 8.18 -13.42
CA ARG A 355 -16.32 8.81 -14.66
C ARG A 355 -14.81 8.83 -14.77
N TYR A 356 -14.11 9.08 -13.67
CA TYR A 356 -12.67 9.01 -13.60
C TYR A 356 -12.17 7.59 -13.93
N GLY A 357 -12.75 6.56 -13.33
CA GLY A 357 -12.45 5.16 -13.65
C GLY A 357 -12.61 4.85 -15.13
N ILE A 358 -13.69 5.31 -15.77
CA ILE A 358 -13.88 5.20 -17.23
C ILE A 358 -12.79 5.96 -17.98
N ALA A 359 -12.50 7.21 -17.61
CA ALA A 359 -11.45 8.00 -18.25
C ALA A 359 -10.07 7.31 -18.18
N MET A 360 -9.74 6.68 -17.05
CA MET A 360 -8.49 5.94 -16.87
C MET A 360 -8.46 4.65 -17.70
N VAL A 361 -9.59 3.93 -17.81
CA VAL A 361 -9.71 2.79 -18.74
C VAL A 361 -9.46 3.24 -20.18
N LEU A 362 -10.10 4.34 -20.60
CA LEU A 362 -9.95 4.88 -21.96
C LEU A 362 -8.53 5.36 -22.22
N TRP A 363 -7.87 6.00 -21.25
CA TRP A 363 -6.46 6.38 -21.32
C TRP A 363 -5.56 5.16 -21.54
N GLN A 364 -5.72 4.10 -20.75
CA GLN A 364 -4.91 2.88 -20.87
C GLN A 364 -5.15 2.14 -22.18
N GLN A 365 -6.36 2.24 -22.74
CA GLN A 365 -6.70 1.72 -24.08
C GLN A 365 -6.32 2.66 -25.23
N GLN A 366 -5.76 3.84 -24.96
CA GLN A 366 -5.45 4.88 -25.95
C GLN A 366 -6.69 5.38 -26.74
N ARG A 367 -7.89 5.24 -26.16
CA ARG A 367 -9.16 5.72 -26.74
C ARG A 367 -9.40 7.18 -26.36
N PHE A 368 -8.50 8.05 -26.80
CA PHE A 368 -8.41 9.45 -26.35
C PHE A 368 -9.62 10.32 -26.76
N GLU A 369 -10.26 10.05 -27.90
CA GLU A 369 -11.47 10.79 -28.33
C GLU A 369 -12.65 10.57 -27.38
N GLU A 370 -12.87 9.30 -26.98
CA GLU A 370 -13.92 8.95 -26.04
C GLU A 370 -13.59 9.48 -24.64
N MET A 371 -12.31 9.42 -24.25
CA MET A 371 -11.85 10.01 -22.99
C MET A 371 -12.16 11.51 -22.95
N LEU A 372 -11.93 12.23 -24.06
CA LEU A 372 -12.25 13.65 -24.13
C LEU A 372 -13.74 13.93 -23.93
N HIS A 373 -14.62 13.04 -24.40
CA HIS A 373 -16.05 13.15 -24.13
C HIS A 373 -16.35 13.00 -22.63
N VAL A 374 -15.75 12.02 -21.96
CA VAL A 374 -15.90 11.80 -20.52
C VAL A 374 -15.35 12.98 -19.71
N LEU A 375 -14.17 13.51 -20.05
CA LEU A 375 -13.60 14.68 -19.39
C LEU A 375 -14.49 15.92 -19.52
N ARG A 376 -15.12 16.13 -20.69
CA ARG A 376 -16.12 17.21 -20.86
C ARG A 376 -17.36 17.00 -20.00
N GLN A 377 -17.77 15.76 -19.74
CA GLN A 377 -18.87 15.49 -18.83
C GLN A 377 -18.49 15.80 -17.38
N ILE A 378 -17.26 15.47 -16.96
CA ILE A 378 -16.73 15.82 -15.63
C ILE A 378 -16.71 17.34 -15.46
N ASP A 379 -16.13 18.08 -16.40
CA ASP A 379 -16.03 19.55 -16.36
C ASP A 379 -17.41 20.24 -16.40
N ARG A 380 -18.42 19.63 -17.05
CA ARG A 380 -19.80 20.15 -17.03
C ARG A 380 -20.49 19.95 -15.67
N SER A 381 -20.20 18.84 -14.99
CA SER A 381 -20.79 18.56 -13.67
C SER A 381 -20.11 19.33 -12.55
N ASP A 382 -18.81 19.54 -12.69
CA ASP A 382 -17.96 20.22 -11.72
C ASP A 382 -16.97 21.11 -12.50
N PRO A 383 -17.35 22.37 -12.77
CA PRO A 383 -16.50 23.29 -13.50
C PRO A 383 -15.16 23.47 -12.80
N ASP A 384 -14.07 23.40 -13.56
CA ASP A 384 -12.71 23.52 -13.03
C ASP A 384 -12.26 22.34 -12.15
N ASN A 385 -12.88 21.17 -12.32
CA ASN A 385 -12.45 19.92 -11.69
C ASN A 385 -10.99 19.58 -12.03
N GLU A 386 -10.21 19.23 -10.99
CA GLU A 386 -8.77 18.96 -11.08
C GLU A 386 -8.42 17.87 -12.11
N ILE A 387 -9.21 16.80 -12.17
CA ILE A 387 -8.99 15.67 -13.10
C ILE A 387 -9.17 16.15 -14.55
N ALA A 388 -10.27 16.86 -14.83
CA ALA A 388 -10.53 17.37 -16.16
C ALA A 388 -9.48 18.40 -16.58
N ARG A 389 -9.09 19.30 -15.67
CA ARG A 389 -8.04 20.30 -15.89
C ARG A 389 -6.69 19.66 -16.21
N TYR A 390 -6.31 18.59 -15.51
CA TYR A 390 -5.05 17.88 -15.73
C TYR A 390 -5.04 17.05 -17.03
N TYR A 391 -6.04 16.17 -17.23
CA TYR A 391 -5.99 15.22 -18.34
C TYR A 391 -6.41 15.79 -19.68
N THR A 392 -7.20 16.87 -19.73
CA THR A 392 -7.64 17.47 -21.00
C THR A 392 -6.47 17.93 -21.88
N PRO A 393 -5.50 18.75 -21.42
CA PRO A 393 -4.35 19.12 -22.24
C PRO A 393 -3.50 17.91 -22.67
N LEU A 394 -3.36 16.89 -21.82
CA LEU A 394 -2.64 15.67 -22.17
C LEU A 394 -3.35 14.87 -23.28
N VAL A 395 -4.67 14.79 -23.24
CA VAL A 395 -5.48 14.18 -24.30
C VAL A 395 -5.40 14.99 -25.59
N PHE A 396 -5.44 16.33 -25.50
CA PHE A 396 -5.20 17.21 -26.65
C PHE A 396 -3.83 16.96 -27.28
N TRP A 397 -2.82 16.77 -26.45
CA TRP A 397 -1.46 16.45 -26.89
C TRP A 397 -1.41 15.12 -27.63
N LYS A 398 -1.98 14.05 -27.05
CA LYS A 398 -2.02 12.71 -27.69
C LYS A 398 -2.84 12.66 -28.97
N LEU A 399 -3.87 13.50 -29.10
CA LEU A 399 -4.70 13.62 -30.30
C LEU A 399 -4.17 14.63 -31.32
N GLU A 400 -3.02 15.25 -31.05
CA GLU A 400 -2.42 16.30 -31.90
C GLU A 400 -3.42 17.42 -32.26
N ARG A 401 -4.26 17.81 -31.30
CA ARG A 401 -5.26 18.86 -31.47
C ARG A 401 -4.62 20.24 -31.54
N ASP A 402 -5.47 21.24 -31.81
CA ASP A 402 -5.11 22.65 -31.90
C ASP A 402 -4.09 23.05 -30.83
N PRO A 403 -2.86 23.43 -31.23
CA PRO A 403 -1.79 23.69 -30.28
C PRO A 403 -2.01 24.97 -29.47
N SER A 404 -2.67 25.99 -30.03
CA SER A 404 -2.95 27.24 -29.31
C SER A 404 -3.88 26.99 -28.12
N ARG A 405 -4.95 26.21 -28.34
CA ARG A 405 -5.85 25.81 -27.25
C ARG A 405 -5.15 24.85 -26.27
N GLY A 406 -4.33 23.94 -26.78
CA GLY A 406 -3.51 23.04 -25.97
C GLY A 406 -2.59 23.79 -24.99
N ILE A 407 -1.91 24.84 -25.45
CA ILE A 407 -1.04 25.69 -24.63
C ILE A 407 -1.82 26.34 -23.50
N THR A 408 -2.96 26.99 -23.80
CA THR A 408 -3.78 27.63 -22.76
C THR A 408 -4.24 26.65 -21.69
N LEU A 409 -4.68 25.46 -22.10
CA LEU A 409 -5.13 24.42 -21.18
C LEU A 409 -3.98 23.87 -20.32
N ALA A 410 -2.81 23.61 -20.93
CA ALA A 410 -1.66 23.07 -20.23
C ALA A 410 -1.03 24.08 -19.26
N LEU A 411 -0.96 25.37 -19.62
CA LEU A 411 -0.50 26.42 -18.72
C LEU A 411 -1.43 26.56 -17.50
N LYS A 412 -2.76 26.54 -17.72
CA LYS A 412 -3.72 26.58 -16.62
C LYS A 412 -3.56 25.37 -15.69
N ALA A 413 -3.34 24.17 -16.23
CA ALA A 413 -3.11 22.97 -15.42
C ALA A 413 -1.80 23.02 -14.61
N LEU A 414 -0.77 23.72 -15.08
CA LEU A 414 0.50 23.92 -14.37
C LEU A 414 0.41 24.96 -13.23
N GLU A 415 -0.64 25.77 -13.14
CA GLU A 415 -0.80 26.74 -12.04
C GLU A 415 -0.90 26.02 -10.68
N ASP A 416 -1.59 24.88 -10.64
CA ASP A 416 -1.73 24.04 -9.44
C ASP A 416 -0.53 23.12 -9.22
N ASN A 417 -0.03 22.53 -10.32
CA ASN A 417 1.06 21.58 -10.28
C ASN A 417 2.25 22.10 -11.08
N LYS A 418 3.02 23.00 -10.44
CA LYS A 418 4.10 23.76 -11.08
C LYS A 418 5.23 22.90 -11.64
N GLU A 419 5.34 21.64 -11.21
CA GLU A 419 6.43 20.73 -11.54
C GLU A 419 5.91 19.41 -12.15
N ASP A 420 5.03 19.48 -13.16
CA ASP A 420 4.57 18.30 -13.90
C ASP A 420 5.31 18.10 -15.23
N PRO A 421 6.14 17.05 -15.38
CA PRO A 421 6.92 16.82 -16.60
C PRO A 421 6.06 16.41 -17.81
N PHE A 422 4.88 15.80 -17.63
CA PHE A 422 3.99 15.44 -18.73
C PHE A 422 3.34 16.67 -19.37
N LEU A 423 2.84 17.59 -18.55
CA LEU A 423 2.28 18.87 -19.00
C LEU A 423 3.36 19.75 -19.64
N MET A 424 4.56 19.80 -19.06
CA MET A 424 5.69 20.52 -19.67
C MET A 424 6.10 19.93 -21.02
N THR A 425 6.09 18.61 -21.17
CA THR A 425 6.37 17.95 -22.45
C THR A 425 5.28 18.21 -23.48
N ALA A 426 4.02 18.17 -23.06
CA ALA A 426 2.89 18.55 -23.91
C ALA A 426 3.01 20.01 -24.39
N LEU A 427 3.39 20.94 -23.51
CA LEU A 427 3.69 22.32 -23.89
C LEU A 427 4.83 22.42 -24.91
N GLY A 428 5.92 21.68 -24.69
CA GLY A 428 7.02 21.59 -25.65
C GLY A 428 6.52 21.21 -27.04
N ASP A 429 5.66 20.19 -27.13
CA ASP A 429 5.09 19.71 -28.39
C ASP A 429 4.09 20.69 -29.02
N PHE A 430 3.24 21.33 -28.22
CA PHE A 430 2.33 22.36 -28.73
C PHE A 430 3.09 23.58 -29.29
N HIS A 431 4.15 24.04 -28.60
CA HIS A 431 5.00 25.12 -29.09
C HIS A 431 5.75 24.71 -30.35
N LEU A 432 6.23 23.47 -30.42
CA LEU A 432 6.91 22.92 -31.59
C LEU A 432 5.98 22.91 -32.82
N ARG A 433 4.75 22.41 -32.67
CA ARG A 433 3.73 22.43 -33.73
C ARG A 433 3.29 23.85 -34.12
N SER A 434 3.43 24.82 -33.22
CA SER A 434 3.17 26.24 -33.51
C SER A 434 4.35 26.94 -34.21
N GLY A 435 5.46 26.23 -34.48
CA GLY A 435 6.67 26.80 -35.09
C GLY A 435 7.61 27.51 -34.10
N ASN A 436 7.33 27.45 -32.80
CA ASN A 436 8.08 28.16 -31.76
C ASN A 436 9.16 27.24 -31.15
N SER A 437 10.20 26.92 -31.91
CA SER A 437 11.24 25.95 -31.50
C SER A 437 11.98 26.31 -30.21
N LYS A 438 12.19 27.60 -29.94
CA LYS A 438 12.88 28.07 -28.72
C LYS A 438 12.07 27.82 -27.45
N ASP A 439 10.77 28.10 -27.50
CA ASP A 439 9.87 27.83 -26.39
C ASP A 439 9.70 26.32 -26.20
N ALA A 440 9.62 25.57 -27.30
CA ALA A 440 9.56 24.11 -27.27
C ALA A 440 10.77 23.51 -26.54
N GLU A 441 11.98 23.91 -26.94
CA GLU A 441 13.22 23.49 -26.27
C GLU A 441 13.20 23.84 -24.78
N THR A 442 12.77 25.06 -24.43
CA THR A 442 12.70 25.51 -23.04
C THR A 442 11.79 24.60 -22.21
N TRP A 443 10.61 24.26 -22.71
CA TRP A 443 9.66 23.40 -22.01
C TRP A 443 10.13 21.95 -21.93
N TYR A 444 10.70 21.39 -22.99
CA TYR A 444 11.31 20.05 -22.93
C TYR A 444 12.44 19.99 -21.91
N MET A 445 13.29 21.02 -21.86
CA MET A 445 14.38 21.08 -20.89
C MET A 445 13.89 21.20 -19.45
N LYS A 446 12.80 21.94 -19.20
CA LYS A 446 12.15 21.96 -17.88
C LYS A 446 11.63 20.57 -17.50
N ALA A 447 10.96 19.87 -18.42
CA ALA A 447 10.48 18.51 -18.19
C ALA A 447 11.64 17.55 -17.87
N LEU A 448 12.75 17.63 -18.62
CA LEU A 448 13.95 16.81 -18.40
C LEU A 448 14.72 17.18 -17.13
N GLY A 449 14.58 18.42 -16.65
CA GLY A 449 15.11 18.83 -15.35
C GLY A 449 14.43 18.11 -14.19
N ILE A 450 13.15 17.76 -14.32
CA ILE A 450 12.37 17.01 -13.33
C ILE A 450 12.54 15.49 -13.53
N ASN A 451 12.40 15.02 -14.77
CA ASN A 451 12.58 13.63 -15.14
C ASN A 451 13.57 13.49 -16.31
N PRO A 452 14.86 13.27 -16.04
CA PRO A 452 15.90 13.15 -17.08
C PRO A 452 15.72 11.95 -18.02
N GLU A 453 14.94 10.94 -17.61
CA GLU A 453 14.67 9.73 -18.38
C GLU A 453 13.26 9.78 -19.02
N MET A 454 12.69 10.97 -19.24
CA MET A 454 11.42 11.12 -19.93
C MET A 454 11.58 10.97 -21.44
N LYS A 455 11.13 9.82 -21.96
CA LYS A 455 11.26 9.44 -23.38
C LYS A 455 10.66 10.49 -24.33
N GLU A 456 9.44 10.95 -24.07
CA GLU A 456 8.72 11.87 -24.96
C GLU A 456 9.43 13.22 -25.05
N ALA A 457 9.95 13.75 -23.94
CA ALA A 457 10.71 14.99 -23.93
C ALA A 457 12.05 14.85 -24.67
N LEU A 458 12.76 13.74 -24.48
CA LEU A 458 14.00 13.45 -25.22
C LEU A 458 13.74 13.38 -26.74
N LEU A 459 12.68 12.69 -27.15
CA LEU A 459 12.31 12.59 -28.57
C LEU A 459 11.91 13.94 -29.17
N GLY A 460 11.38 14.86 -28.37
CA GLY A 460 11.07 16.23 -28.79
C GLY A 460 12.28 17.15 -28.89
N VAL A 461 13.22 17.08 -27.93
CA VAL A 461 14.37 18.00 -27.85
C VAL A 461 15.53 17.59 -28.76
N ILE A 462 15.77 16.29 -28.94
CA ILE A 462 16.89 15.76 -29.73
C ILE A 462 16.89 16.32 -31.17
N PRO A 463 15.77 16.30 -31.92
CA PRO A 463 15.72 16.88 -33.26
C PRO A 463 16.05 18.38 -33.30
N LEU A 464 15.70 19.13 -32.25
CA LEU A 464 16.01 20.56 -32.15
C LEU A 464 17.51 20.80 -31.95
N HIS A 465 18.15 19.99 -31.11
CA HIS A 465 19.60 20.04 -30.93
C HIS A 465 20.37 19.47 -32.12
N GLU A 466 19.84 18.47 -32.84
CA GLU A 466 20.44 17.97 -34.09
C GLU A 466 20.55 19.07 -35.16
N GLN A 467 19.57 19.98 -35.24
CA GLN A 467 19.62 21.12 -36.16
C GLN A 467 20.72 22.14 -35.80
N GLN A 468 21.18 22.13 -34.56
CA GLN A 468 22.18 23.06 -34.02
C GLN A 468 23.49 22.33 -33.64
N GLU A 469 23.72 21.13 -34.19
CA GLU A 469 24.87 20.27 -33.88
C GLU A 469 26.24 20.90 -34.22
N GLU A 470 26.25 22.00 -34.99
CA GLU A 470 27.48 22.77 -35.26
C GLU A 470 28.02 23.47 -34.00
N ASP A 471 27.16 23.79 -33.03
CA ASP A 471 27.61 24.30 -31.72
C ASP A 471 28.13 23.13 -30.88
N VAL A 472 29.42 23.19 -30.54
CA VAL A 472 30.11 22.17 -29.75
C VAL A 472 29.42 21.93 -28.40
N LYS A 473 28.86 22.95 -27.75
CA LYS A 473 28.17 22.80 -26.46
C LYS A 473 26.87 22.02 -26.62
N ILE A 474 26.13 22.29 -27.69
CA ILE A 474 24.88 21.57 -28.01
C ILE A 474 25.20 20.14 -28.39
N ALA A 475 26.20 19.93 -29.24
CA ALA A 475 26.67 18.60 -29.62
C ALA A 475 27.10 17.77 -28.39
N GLN A 476 27.80 18.37 -27.41
CA GLN A 476 28.14 17.71 -26.15
C GLN A 476 26.89 17.32 -25.34
N LYS A 477 25.93 18.23 -25.19
CA LYS A 477 24.66 17.98 -24.49
C LYS A 477 23.88 16.83 -25.15
N LEU A 478 23.83 16.83 -26.48
CA LEU A 478 23.16 15.82 -27.30
C LEU A 478 23.73 14.40 -27.07
N THR A 479 25.03 14.26 -26.73
CA THR A 479 25.59 12.95 -26.37
C THR A 479 24.93 12.35 -25.13
N GLY A 480 24.62 13.18 -24.12
CA GLY A 480 23.93 12.76 -22.90
C GLY A 480 22.49 12.35 -23.18
N GLU A 481 21.78 13.16 -23.97
CA GLU A 481 20.39 12.90 -24.38
C GLU A 481 20.27 11.59 -25.17
N TYR A 482 21.18 11.33 -26.10
CA TYR A 482 21.23 10.04 -26.80
C TYR A 482 21.49 8.88 -25.86
N ARG A 483 22.42 8.99 -24.91
CA ARG A 483 22.69 7.90 -23.95
C ARG A 483 21.46 7.57 -23.13
N SER A 484 20.74 8.58 -22.64
CA SER A 484 19.47 8.39 -21.91
C SER A 484 18.42 7.72 -22.79
N LEU A 485 18.24 8.19 -24.04
CA LEU A 485 17.26 7.62 -24.96
C LEU A 485 17.58 6.17 -25.36
N ILE A 486 18.85 5.85 -25.62
CA ILE A 486 19.31 4.49 -25.96
C ILE A 486 19.00 3.52 -24.81
N LYS A 487 19.24 3.94 -23.56
CA LYS A 487 18.92 3.15 -22.37
C LYS A 487 17.42 2.87 -22.26
N LEU A 488 16.58 3.88 -22.48
CA LEU A 488 15.12 3.78 -22.43
C LEU A 488 14.52 2.88 -23.52
N LEU A 489 15.11 2.91 -24.72
CA LEU A 489 14.63 2.14 -25.87
C LEU A 489 15.24 0.73 -25.96
N GLY A 490 16.02 0.29 -24.97
CA GLY A 490 16.61 -1.04 -24.96
C GLY A 490 17.71 -1.23 -26.00
N ASN A 491 18.63 -0.28 -26.10
CA ASN A 491 19.74 -0.26 -27.06
C ASN A 491 19.30 -0.21 -28.54
N ASP A 492 18.41 0.74 -28.84
CA ASP A 492 17.98 0.97 -30.22
C ASP A 492 19.15 1.31 -31.15
N ARG A 493 19.29 0.53 -32.21
CA ARG A 493 20.43 0.55 -33.14
C ARG A 493 20.55 1.87 -33.91
N ILE A 494 19.43 2.55 -34.19
CA ILE A 494 19.42 3.81 -34.93
C ILE A 494 20.08 4.88 -34.08
N TYR A 495 19.66 5.01 -32.82
CA TYR A 495 20.20 6.00 -31.90
C TYR A 495 21.63 5.66 -31.47
N MET A 496 21.97 4.38 -31.32
CA MET A 496 23.36 3.96 -31.10
C MET A 496 24.30 4.40 -32.24
N ARG A 497 23.84 4.29 -33.49
CA ARG A 497 24.60 4.74 -34.66
C ARG A 497 24.71 6.28 -34.69
N LYS A 498 23.62 7.00 -34.41
CA LYS A 498 23.64 8.47 -34.33
C LYS A 498 24.63 8.96 -33.27
N LEU A 499 24.60 8.38 -32.06
CA LEU A 499 25.55 8.70 -30.99
C LEU A 499 26.99 8.40 -31.41
N MET A 500 27.26 7.25 -32.02
CA MET A 500 28.60 6.91 -32.51
C MET A 500 29.13 7.96 -33.49
N LEU A 501 28.31 8.41 -34.44
CA LEU A 501 28.72 9.41 -35.44
C LEU A 501 28.93 10.79 -34.83
N LEU A 502 28.10 11.18 -33.87
CA LEU A 502 28.26 12.42 -33.10
C LEU A 502 29.59 12.40 -32.32
N LEU A 503 29.88 11.32 -31.59
CA LEU A 503 31.13 11.15 -30.84
C LEU A 503 32.36 11.18 -31.76
N TYR A 504 32.25 10.55 -32.93
CA TYR A 504 33.31 10.61 -33.95
C TYR A 504 33.58 12.05 -34.41
N ARG A 505 32.54 12.86 -34.63
CA ARG A 505 32.66 14.27 -35.04
C ARG A 505 33.27 15.14 -33.94
N LEU A 506 32.85 14.91 -32.69
CA LEU A 506 33.41 15.56 -31.51
C LEU A 506 34.85 15.13 -31.19
N SER A 507 35.42 14.20 -31.97
CA SER A 507 36.76 13.64 -31.77
C SER A 507 36.94 12.95 -30.40
N ASP A 508 35.85 12.59 -29.73
CA ASP A 508 35.88 11.72 -28.56
C ASP A 508 36.02 10.26 -29.03
N PHE A 509 37.23 9.95 -29.52
CA PHE A 509 37.52 8.65 -30.09
C PHE A 509 37.40 7.52 -29.06
N SER A 510 37.61 7.80 -27.77
CA SER A 510 37.48 6.83 -26.69
C SER A 510 36.02 6.37 -26.55
N ALA A 511 35.10 7.30 -26.31
CA ALA A 511 33.69 6.97 -26.18
C ALA A 511 33.11 6.45 -27.51
N CYS A 512 33.57 6.97 -28.64
CA CYS A 512 33.16 6.51 -29.96
C CYS A 512 33.51 5.03 -30.20
N ALA A 513 34.71 4.59 -29.82
CA ALA A 513 35.12 3.19 -29.97
C ALA A 513 34.25 2.26 -29.12
N GLU A 514 33.96 2.62 -27.88
CA GLU A 514 33.09 1.82 -27.00
C GLU A 514 31.66 1.76 -27.54
N GLN A 515 31.12 2.88 -28.02
CA GLN A 515 29.80 2.92 -28.65
C GLN A 515 29.75 2.07 -29.94
N ALA A 516 30.80 2.13 -30.76
CA ALA A 516 30.90 1.31 -31.97
C ALA A 516 30.99 -0.19 -31.63
N LYS A 517 31.75 -0.58 -30.60
CA LYS A 517 31.80 -1.97 -30.10
C LYS A 517 30.43 -2.44 -29.61
N ALA A 518 29.72 -1.60 -28.85
CA ALA A 518 28.38 -1.92 -28.36
C ALA A 518 27.39 -2.14 -29.53
N LEU A 519 27.45 -1.31 -30.57
CA LEU A 519 26.63 -1.49 -31.78
C LEU A 519 27.02 -2.78 -32.54
N LEU A 520 28.31 -3.09 -32.63
CA LEU A 520 28.81 -4.32 -33.26
C LEU A 520 28.45 -5.59 -32.48
N ALA A 521 28.21 -5.51 -31.18
CA ALA A 521 27.67 -6.65 -30.42
C ALA A 521 26.26 -7.04 -30.91
N LEU A 522 25.48 -6.06 -31.39
CA LEU A 522 24.13 -6.27 -31.93
C LEU A 522 24.12 -6.54 -33.44
N ILE A 523 25.02 -5.89 -34.18
CA ILE A 523 25.17 -6.01 -35.63
C ILE A 523 26.65 -6.26 -35.94
N PRO A 524 27.14 -7.50 -35.84
CA PRO A 524 28.57 -7.81 -35.93
C PRO A 524 29.27 -7.29 -37.18
N GLU A 525 28.58 -7.23 -38.31
CA GLU A 525 29.16 -6.89 -39.61
C GLU A 525 28.70 -5.52 -40.14
N ASP A 526 28.32 -4.59 -39.24
CA ASP A 526 28.04 -3.20 -39.64
C ASP A 526 29.31 -2.51 -40.15
N LEU A 527 29.36 -2.27 -41.47
CA LEU A 527 30.53 -1.70 -42.13
C LEU A 527 30.85 -0.28 -41.66
N GLN A 528 29.85 0.53 -41.33
CA GLN A 528 30.06 1.90 -40.89
C GLN A 528 30.66 1.90 -39.48
N ALA A 529 30.14 1.06 -38.58
CA ALA A 529 30.65 0.90 -37.23
C ALA A 529 32.07 0.33 -37.23
N LEU A 530 32.36 -0.69 -38.05
CA LEU A 530 33.73 -1.22 -38.20
C LEU A 530 34.71 -0.15 -38.71
N ARG A 531 34.30 0.67 -39.69
CA ARG A 531 35.14 1.78 -40.19
C ARG A 531 35.41 2.82 -39.12
N VAL A 532 34.38 3.27 -38.41
CA VAL A 532 34.52 4.28 -37.35
C VAL A 532 35.33 3.72 -36.18
N LEU A 533 35.14 2.46 -35.81
CA LEU A 533 35.94 1.79 -34.78
C LEU A 533 37.41 1.70 -35.17
N GLY A 534 37.72 1.26 -36.39
CA GLY A 534 39.10 1.17 -36.88
C GLY A 534 39.82 2.53 -36.89
N ILE A 535 39.11 3.61 -37.25
CA ILE A 535 39.67 4.97 -37.19
C ILE A 535 39.85 5.43 -35.75
N SER A 536 38.85 5.20 -34.88
CA SER A 536 38.87 5.64 -33.50
C SER A 536 39.97 4.95 -32.69
N LEU A 537 40.15 3.64 -32.85
CA LEU A 537 41.25 2.89 -32.23
C LEU A 537 42.61 3.38 -32.72
N ARG A 538 42.73 3.70 -34.01
CA ARG A 538 43.96 4.27 -34.58
C ARG A 538 44.32 5.62 -33.96
N LYS A 539 43.32 6.47 -33.70
CA LYS A 539 43.49 7.78 -33.05
C LYS A 539 43.81 7.66 -31.55
N GLN A 540 43.44 6.55 -30.93
CA GLN A 540 43.83 6.18 -29.56
C GLN A 540 45.17 5.42 -29.50
N GLU A 541 45.89 5.28 -30.61
CA GLU A 541 47.15 4.52 -30.69
C GLU A 541 47.03 3.02 -30.36
N ARG A 542 45.81 2.48 -30.36
CA ARG A 542 45.52 1.06 -30.16
C ARG A 542 45.67 0.30 -31.47
N TYR A 543 46.89 0.27 -31.99
CA TYR A 543 47.18 -0.15 -33.36
C TYR A 543 46.88 -1.62 -33.65
N LEU A 544 47.16 -2.55 -32.73
CA LEU A 544 46.87 -3.98 -32.91
C LEU A 544 45.37 -4.25 -33.01
N GLU A 545 44.57 -3.64 -32.13
CA GLU A 545 43.11 -3.77 -32.19
C GLU A 545 42.55 -3.15 -33.48
N ALA A 546 43.07 -1.99 -33.88
CA ALA A 546 42.70 -1.37 -35.16
C ALA A 546 43.03 -2.29 -36.35
N ALA A 547 44.19 -2.94 -36.35
CA ALA A 547 44.60 -3.88 -37.39
C ALA A 547 43.61 -5.07 -37.48
N LEU A 548 43.16 -5.63 -36.35
CA LEU A 548 42.15 -6.68 -36.32
C LEU A 548 40.80 -6.22 -36.92
N VAL A 549 40.38 -4.99 -36.62
CA VAL A 549 39.16 -4.41 -37.19
C VAL A 549 39.28 -4.22 -38.70
N TYR A 550 40.40 -3.69 -39.21
CA TYR A 550 40.62 -3.58 -40.66
C TYR A 550 40.71 -4.95 -41.33
N ARG A 551 41.27 -5.97 -40.68
CA ARG A 551 41.27 -7.34 -41.19
C ARG A 551 39.84 -7.87 -41.36
N ARG A 552 38.92 -7.53 -40.47
CA ARG A 552 37.49 -7.86 -40.63
C ARG A 552 36.86 -7.15 -41.83
N LEU A 553 37.12 -5.84 -42.01
CA LEU A 553 36.67 -5.09 -43.19
C LEU A 553 37.21 -5.70 -44.50
N LEU A 554 38.47 -6.13 -44.51
CA LEU A 554 39.11 -6.76 -45.66
C LEU A 554 38.50 -8.13 -46.00
N ARG A 555 37.87 -8.86 -45.06
CA ARG A 555 37.13 -10.08 -45.44
C ARG A 555 35.96 -9.81 -46.39
N LYS A 556 35.38 -8.60 -46.33
CA LYS A 556 34.27 -8.18 -47.20
C LYS A 556 34.77 -7.53 -48.48
N ALA A 557 35.87 -6.77 -48.39
CA ALA A 557 36.50 -6.12 -49.53
C ALA A 557 38.01 -6.40 -49.55
N PRO A 558 38.44 -7.60 -50.01
CA PRO A 558 39.81 -8.09 -49.87
C PRO A 558 40.88 -7.20 -50.50
N PHE A 559 40.51 -6.51 -51.58
CA PHE A 559 41.42 -5.67 -52.35
C PHE A 559 41.14 -4.17 -52.19
N HIS A 560 40.42 -3.77 -51.15
CA HIS A 560 40.14 -2.35 -50.91
C HIS A 560 41.39 -1.62 -50.41
N GLU A 561 42.04 -0.88 -51.30
CA GLU A 561 43.35 -0.23 -51.09
C GLU A 561 43.44 0.53 -49.76
N ARG A 562 42.47 1.38 -49.42
CA ARG A 562 42.52 2.15 -48.16
C ARG A 562 42.49 1.28 -46.91
N PHE A 563 41.84 0.11 -46.95
CA PHE A 563 41.79 -0.80 -45.80
C PHE A 563 43.08 -1.59 -45.68
N LEU A 564 43.68 -2.00 -46.81
CA LEU A 564 45.01 -2.62 -46.85
C LEU A 564 46.04 -1.65 -46.29
N THR A 565 46.08 -0.42 -46.80
CA THR A 565 46.99 0.64 -46.32
C THR A 565 46.80 0.91 -44.83
N SER A 566 45.56 1.05 -44.35
CA SER A 566 45.31 1.26 -42.92
C SER A 566 45.69 0.07 -42.05
N HIS A 567 45.44 -1.16 -42.50
CA HIS A 567 45.80 -2.38 -41.76
C HIS A 567 47.32 -2.50 -41.61
N VAL A 568 48.04 -2.39 -42.73
CA VAL A 568 49.50 -2.48 -42.79
C VAL A 568 50.15 -1.37 -41.98
N TRP A 569 49.68 -0.12 -42.12
CA TRP A 569 50.17 1.00 -41.32
C TRP A 569 49.98 0.76 -39.82
N CYS A 570 48.86 0.17 -39.40
CA CYS A 570 48.64 -0.20 -38.00
C CYS A 570 49.62 -1.28 -37.53
N LEU A 571 49.92 -2.29 -38.35
CA LEU A 571 50.91 -3.31 -38.00
C LEU A 571 52.33 -2.73 -37.88
N GLU A 572 52.75 -1.85 -38.80
CA GLU A 572 54.03 -1.15 -38.72
C GLU A 572 54.13 -0.32 -37.42
N LYS A 573 53.09 0.45 -37.08
CA LYS A 573 53.06 1.23 -35.83
C LYS A 573 53.02 0.38 -34.57
N ALA A 574 52.53 -0.86 -34.67
CA ALA A 574 52.58 -1.85 -33.60
C ALA A 574 53.91 -2.63 -33.55
N ASN A 575 54.92 -2.22 -34.32
CA ASN A 575 56.22 -2.88 -34.43
C ASN A 575 56.15 -4.32 -34.97
N GLN A 576 55.15 -4.61 -35.81
CA GLN A 576 54.95 -5.90 -36.48
C GLN A 576 55.28 -5.80 -37.98
N GLY A 577 56.42 -5.19 -38.31
CA GLY A 577 56.84 -4.94 -39.70
C GLY A 577 56.90 -6.20 -40.56
N ASN A 578 57.44 -7.31 -40.04
CA ASN A 578 57.51 -8.58 -40.77
C ASN A 578 56.11 -9.10 -41.15
N GLN A 579 55.17 -9.11 -40.18
CA GLN A 579 53.79 -9.53 -40.46
C GLN A 579 53.09 -8.60 -41.45
N ALA A 580 53.40 -7.30 -41.40
CA ALA A 580 52.87 -6.31 -42.31
C ALA A 580 53.35 -6.56 -43.75
N ALA A 581 54.65 -6.88 -43.92
CA ALA A 581 55.24 -7.25 -45.20
C ALA A 581 54.62 -8.54 -45.74
N ASP A 582 54.62 -9.63 -44.95
CA ASP A 582 54.06 -10.93 -45.34
C ASP A 582 52.59 -10.80 -45.75
N PHE A 583 51.80 -10.04 -44.98
CA PHE A 583 50.39 -9.83 -45.28
C PHE A 583 50.20 -9.07 -46.61
N LEU A 584 50.94 -7.98 -46.81
CA LEU A 584 50.80 -7.14 -47.99
C LEU A 584 51.36 -7.85 -49.24
N GLU A 585 52.44 -8.60 -49.13
CA GLU A 585 52.98 -9.44 -50.20
C GLU A 585 51.97 -10.50 -50.66
N ASN A 586 51.35 -11.21 -49.71
CA ASN A 586 50.28 -12.17 -50.01
C ASN A 586 49.04 -11.50 -50.63
N ALA A 587 48.68 -10.30 -50.17
CA ALA A 587 47.57 -9.55 -50.76
C ALA A 587 47.89 -9.13 -52.20
N LEU A 588 49.11 -8.68 -52.48
CA LEU A 588 49.55 -8.24 -53.80
C LEU A 588 49.71 -9.41 -54.79
N SER A 589 50.17 -10.59 -54.33
CA SER A 589 50.30 -11.77 -55.19
C SER A 589 48.94 -12.33 -55.63
N ALA A 590 47.90 -12.10 -54.84
CA ALA A 590 46.52 -12.46 -55.17
C ALA A 590 45.81 -11.44 -56.08
N MET A 591 46.42 -10.28 -56.35
CA MET A 591 45.86 -9.26 -57.24
C MET A 591 46.35 -9.46 -58.68
N PRO A 592 45.45 -9.50 -59.67
CA PRO A 592 45.85 -9.50 -61.09
C PRO A 592 46.61 -8.22 -61.47
N ASP A 593 46.13 -7.06 -61.00
CA ASP A 593 46.72 -5.74 -61.26
C ASP A 593 47.02 -5.01 -59.94
N PRO A 594 48.18 -5.26 -59.31
CA PRO A 594 48.52 -4.64 -58.04
C PRO A 594 48.75 -3.13 -58.19
N PRO A 595 48.11 -2.28 -57.37
CA PRO A 595 48.32 -0.84 -57.44
C PRO A 595 49.75 -0.48 -57.01
N TYR A 596 50.42 0.37 -57.79
CA TYR A 596 51.81 0.76 -57.52
C TYR A 596 51.99 1.43 -56.14
N SER A 597 50.94 2.08 -55.62
CA SER A 597 50.91 2.70 -54.28
C SER A 597 51.14 1.69 -53.15
N LEU A 598 50.56 0.49 -53.25
CA LEU A 598 50.76 -0.58 -52.27
C LEU A 598 52.16 -1.19 -52.38
N LEU A 599 52.72 -1.30 -53.58
CA LEU A 599 54.12 -1.71 -53.78
C LEU A 599 55.11 -0.70 -53.18
N LEU A 600 54.82 0.60 -53.29
CA LEU A 600 55.60 1.64 -52.61
C LEU A 600 55.56 1.50 -51.09
N ILE A 601 54.41 1.09 -50.52
CA ILE A 601 54.29 0.82 -49.09
C ILE A 601 55.10 -0.43 -48.72
N LEU A 602 54.94 -1.55 -49.44
CA LEU A 602 55.69 -2.78 -49.19
C LEU A 602 57.21 -2.56 -49.27
N GLY A 603 57.69 -1.86 -50.29
CA GLY A 603 59.11 -1.53 -50.43
C GLY A 603 59.65 -0.69 -49.26
N LYS A 604 58.84 0.24 -48.73
CA LYS A 604 59.22 1.03 -47.54
C LYS A 604 59.27 0.16 -46.29
N ILE A 605 58.35 -0.79 -46.13
CA ILE A 605 58.37 -1.75 -45.02
C ILE A 605 59.66 -2.55 -45.07
N TYR A 606 59.99 -3.16 -46.22
CA TYR A 606 61.26 -3.90 -46.36
C TYR A 606 62.48 -3.02 -46.10
N TYR A 607 62.48 -1.77 -46.57
CA TYR A 607 63.56 -0.82 -46.28
C TYR A 607 63.71 -0.55 -44.78
N HIS A 608 62.60 -0.42 -44.04
CA HIS A 608 62.61 -0.23 -42.58
C HIS A 608 63.01 -1.49 -41.80
N LEU A 609 62.83 -2.68 -42.40
CA LEU A 609 63.25 -3.97 -41.86
C LEU A 609 64.70 -4.33 -42.23
N ASP A 610 65.45 -3.42 -42.86
CA ASP A 610 66.80 -3.64 -43.42
C ASP A 610 66.90 -4.71 -44.52
N ASN A 611 65.76 -5.16 -45.07
CA ASN A 611 65.67 -6.06 -46.21
C ASN A 611 65.82 -5.29 -47.52
N TYR A 612 67.02 -4.75 -47.75
CA TYR A 612 67.26 -3.78 -48.83
C TYR A 612 67.16 -4.39 -50.24
N ASP A 613 67.47 -5.67 -50.42
CA ASP A 613 67.36 -6.35 -51.71
C ASP A 613 65.89 -6.51 -52.15
N GLU A 614 65.03 -6.98 -51.24
CA GLU A 614 63.58 -7.08 -51.43
C GLU A 614 62.96 -5.70 -51.64
N ALA A 615 63.39 -4.70 -50.86
CA ALA A 615 62.96 -3.31 -51.03
C ALA A 615 63.30 -2.79 -52.44
N ALA A 616 64.54 -2.98 -52.92
CA ALA A 616 64.97 -2.54 -54.24
C ALA A 616 64.17 -3.22 -55.35
N ASN A 617 63.94 -4.53 -55.24
CA ASN A 617 63.13 -5.29 -56.19
C ASN A 617 61.67 -4.80 -56.20
N THR A 618 61.09 -4.52 -55.04
CA THR A 618 59.71 -4.03 -54.92
C THR A 618 59.57 -2.62 -55.50
N PHE A 619 60.52 -1.72 -55.24
CA PHE A 619 60.51 -0.38 -55.84
C PHE A 619 60.71 -0.40 -57.36
N ARG A 620 61.52 -1.33 -57.90
CA ARG A 620 61.63 -1.54 -59.36
C ARG A 620 60.29 -1.96 -59.97
N LYS A 621 59.55 -2.88 -59.33
CA LYS A 621 58.20 -3.26 -59.78
C LYS A 621 57.23 -2.07 -59.74
N ALA A 622 57.24 -1.29 -58.66
CA ALA A 622 56.41 -0.07 -58.55
C ALA A 622 56.73 0.96 -59.65
N MET A 623 58.02 1.13 -59.97
CA MET A 623 58.50 2.01 -61.04
C MET A 623 58.07 1.51 -62.43
N GLN A 624 58.06 0.20 -62.68
CA GLN A 624 57.61 -0.38 -63.94
C GLN A 624 56.10 -0.15 -64.16
N LEU A 625 55.30 -0.31 -63.11
CA LEU A 625 53.85 -0.08 -63.17
C LEU A 625 53.48 1.39 -63.28
N SER A 626 54.26 2.28 -62.68
CA SER A 626 54.05 3.74 -62.79
C SER A 626 55.37 4.48 -63.08
N PRO A 627 55.78 4.55 -64.36
CA PRO A 627 57.02 5.22 -64.78
C PRO A 627 57.09 6.72 -64.50
N GLU A 628 55.97 7.35 -64.14
CA GLU A 628 55.91 8.77 -63.76
C GLU A 628 56.01 8.99 -62.24
N SER A 629 56.01 7.93 -61.42
CA SER A 629 56.08 8.07 -59.96
C SER A 629 57.49 8.41 -59.50
N TRP A 630 57.75 9.70 -59.25
CA TRP A 630 59.02 10.16 -58.68
C TRP A 630 59.35 9.49 -57.34
N GLN A 631 58.33 9.13 -56.53
CA GLN A 631 58.54 8.42 -55.25
C GLN A 631 59.15 7.03 -55.45
N ALA A 632 58.80 6.31 -56.53
CA ALA A 632 59.38 5.01 -56.83
C ALA A 632 60.89 5.12 -57.11
N TYR A 633 61.26 6.11 -57.95
CA TYR A 633 62.67 6.40 -58.27
C TYR A 633 63.46 6.84 -57.03
N GLN A 634 62.90 7.74 -56.21
CA GLN A 634 63.58 8.23 -55.02
C GLN A 634 63.79 7.13 -53.97
N ASN A 635 62.76 6.31 -53.71
CA ASN A 635 62.89 5.23 -52.72
C ASN A 635 63.84 4.14 -53.21
N LEU A 636 63.84 3.81 -54.51
CA LEU A 636 64.84 2.92 -55.10
C LEU A 636 66.26 3.47 -54.96
N ALA A 637 66.47 4.75 -55.25
CA ALA A 637 67.78 5.39 -55.11
C ALA A 637 68.29 5.35 -53.67
N SER A 638 67.44 5.69 -52.68
CA SER A 638 67.77 5.59 -51.26
C SER A 638 68.12 4.16 -50.84
N THR A 639 67.43 3.15 -51.40
CA THR A 639 67.70 1.73 -51.12
C THR A 639 69.03 1.28 -51.74
N LEU A 640 69.32 1.67 -52.99
CA LEU A 640 70.57 1.34 -53.67
C LEU A 640 71.79 1.94 -52.96
N ARG A 641 71.64 3.13 -52.38
CA ARG A 641 72.65 3.76 -51.53
C ARG A 641 72.96 2.92 -50.29
N LYS A 642 71.94 2.35 -49.64
CA LYS A 642 72.11 1.43 -48.51
C LYS A 642 72.80 0.11 -48.90
N LEU A 643 72.58 -0.36 -50.13
CA LEU A 643 73.28 -1.50 -50.73
C LEU A 643 74.71 -1.18 -51.22
N GLY A 644 75.21 0.05 -51.02
CA GLY A 644 76.56 0.46 -51.44
C GLY A 644 76.71 0.78 -52.93
N GLN A 645 75.61 0.86 -53.68
CA GLN A 645 75.60 1.13 -55.13
C GLN A 645 75.46 2.63 -55.42
N GLU A 646 76.44 3.44 -54.99
CA GLU A 646 76.35 4.91 -54.99
C GLU A 646 76.15 5.54 -56.38
N GLU A 647 76.81 4.99 -57.42
CA GLU A 647 76.67 5.50 -58.79
C GLU A 647 75.25 5.30 -59.33
N LEU A 648 74.66 4.14 -59.09
CA LEU A 648 73.29 3.85 -59.49
C LEU A 648 72.30 4.68 -58.69
N ALA A 649 72.50 4.83 -57.38
CA ALA A 649 71.69 5.69 -56.53
C ALA A 649 71.65 7.12 -57.06
N THR A 650 72.81 7.69 -57.40
CA THR A 650 72.93 9.06 -57.94
C THR A 650 72.13 9.22 -59.24
N ARG A 651 72.25 8.27 -60.17
CA ARG A 651 71.47 8.27 -61.43
C ARG A 651 69.96 8.23 -61.18
N TYR A 652 69.51 7.40 -60.23
CA TYR A 652 68.09 7.28 -59.91
C TYR A 652 67.55 8.49 -59.13
N PHE A 653 68.35 9.17 -58.31
CA PHE A 653 67.98 10.45 -57.71
C PHE A 653 67.76 11.53 -58.76
N SER A 654 68.67 11.66 -59.74
CA SER A 654 68.49 12.62 -60.84
C SER A 654 67.22 12.35 -61.66
N LYS A 655 66.91 11.07 -61.92
CA LYS A 655 65.64 10.69 -62.57
C LYS A 655 64.41 11.00 -61.72
N ALA A 656 64.49 10.80 -60.40
CA ALA A 656 63.40 11.16 -59.49
C ALA A 656 63.10 12.67 -59.56
N ASP A 657 64.14 13.51 -59.56
CA ASP A 657 63.98 14.96 -59.67
C ASP A 657 63.41 15.40 -61.02
N GLU A 658 63.82 14.76 -62.12
CA GLU A 658 63.25 15.00 -63.45
C GLU A 658 61.74 14.69 -63.48
N LYS A 659 61.36 13.52 -62.95
CA LYS A 659 59.95 13.10 -62.87
C LYS A 659 59.14 14.00 -61.95
N ARG A 660 59.73 14.43 -60.82
CA ARG A 660 59.08 15.36 -59.88
C ARG A 660 58.78 16.69 -60.55
N LYS A 661 59.74 17.27 -61.28
CA LYS A 661 59.58 18.54 -62.03
C LYS A 661 58.50 18.45 -63.12
N LYS A 662 58.46 17.35 -63.88
CA LYS A 662 57.42 17.09 -64.89
C LYS A 662 56.03 16.95 -64.27
N SER A 663 55.93 16.35 -63.08
CA SER A 663 54.64 16.22 -62.38
C SER A 663 54.10 17.56 -61.87
N THR A 664 54.98 18.51 -61.52
CA THR A 664 54.61 19.85 -61.03
C THR A 664 54.32 20.86 -62.14
N SER A 665 54.67 20.57 -63.40
CA SER A 665 54.40 21.45 -64.55
C SER A 665 53.09 21.13 -65.30
N HIS A 666 52.28 20.20 -64.79
CA HIS A 666 50.97 19.81 -65.34
C HIS A 666 49.78 20.21 -64.43
N PHE A 667 50.03 21.08 -63.46
CA PHE A 667 49.05 21.91 -62.76
C PHE A 667 49.38 23.36 -63.05
#